data_AF-A0A285T3J1-F1
#
_entry.id   AF-A0A285T3J1-F1
#
_cell.length_a   1.000
_cell.length_b   1.000
_cell.length_c   1.000
_cell.angle_alpha   90.00
_cell.angle_beta   90.00
_cell.angle_gamma   90.00
#
_symmetry.space_group_name_H-M   'P 1'
#
loop_
_entity.id
_entity.type
_entity.pdbx_description
1 polymer ?
#
loop_
_entity_poly.entity_id
_entity_poly.type
_entity_poly.pdbx_seq_one_letter_code
_entity_poly.pdbx_strand_id
1 'polypeptide(L)'
;MTRYQFQDTERKALEKLNIPLVIYQLIDKRVVTILVTDGMCKLMGDSRENITKLFDEDMYRDTHPDDKARVADAALKFAMGGDKFDCVYRTLSHLINDYVIIHSHGEHFVTEDGTMLSSTIYMVEGMGEDFENPLTEKLASNFKDMMSKESLIRDNFYDTLTGLPNMSYFLALADAGKQAILDEGKTPGIVFFDFTGMKYFNEKFGLKEGDNLLSAFGDILRKYFSNENCGRMGSDHFAVFTQMEEIEATLQNIFKDMKRANDGKTLPVHVGIYSMAFEDVPASSACDRAKIVSDKEKGAYLSKYAFYDENTHVVASHYEYVINTFEKAIREGWIQPYYQQIMRSVNGRVCDEEALARWIDPARGIIPPNHFIYVLEDAKLIHKLDLYILECVLRDLEDVVKKGFQIVPVSINLSKYDFELCDIVDEIKKRVEASTISSEMITIEITESVSTLDEEFVSEQIRRFHDAGFKVWMDDFGSGYSSLNMLQKFDFDLIKLDMRFMREFGMSKKNHVIVKELIQMITKLGLDTIVEGVETIEQVKFLREVGCSKMQGFYFAKPIPLDEWYTIYGARVGNVIEVFEESDYYATVGKVNIVEPVVNEDYNWDSNEFFGQIPTGVVEIREDSTYILRYNRNFAKFLMKTGYLDEVDLGNAMIQQKKEPTKDFMDAVERCNNIDKWVHIENMQDEDYYTSFFIRKIAVNPIHGYTAYEVAILSIAKD
;
A
#
# COMPACT_ATOMS: atom_id res chain seq x y z
N MET A 1 -47.46 -40.83 -35.98
CA MET A 1 -46.67 -39.87 -36.79
C MET A 1 -45.92 -40.64 -37.87
N THR A 2 -45.67 -40.06 -39.05
CA THR A 2 -44.84 -40.69 -40.08
C THR A 2 -43.36 -40.64 -39.71
N ARG A 3 -42.62 -41.72 -39.98
CA ARG A 3 -41.17 -41.80 -39.76
C ARG A 3 -40.49 -40.70 -40.56
N TYR A 4 -39.72 -39.85 -39.89
CA TYR A 4 -39.02 -38.74 -40.52
C TYR A 4 -38.01 -39.28 -41.54
N GLN A 5 -37.92 -38.62 -42.68
CA GLN A 5 -36.97 -38.94 -43.73
C GLN A 5 -36.20 -37.68 -44.13
N PHE A 6 -34.90 -37.71 -43.89
CA PHE A 6 -33.97 -36.73 -44.43
C PHE A 6 -33.98 -36.77 -45.96
N GLN A 7 -33.68 -35.64 -46.60
CA GLN A 7 -33.44 -35.63 -48.05
C GLN A 7 -32.26 -36.54 -48.41
N ASP A 8 -32.29 -37.22 -49.55
CA ASP A 8 -31.29 -38.23 -49.91
C ASP A 8 -29.84 -37.72 -49.87
N THR A 9 -29.62 -36.45 -50.21
CA THR A 9 -28.31 -35.78 -50.16
C THR A 9 -27.83 -35.58 -48.73
N GLU A 10 -28.72 -35.11 -47.86
CA GLU A 10 -28.48 -34.87 -46.43
C GLU A 10 -28.29 -36.20 -45.69
N ARG A 11 -29.17 -37.17 -45.94
CA ARG A 11 -29.08 -38.54 -45.40
C ARG A 11 -27.72 -39.16 -45.70
N LYS A 12 -27.27 -39.10 -46.95
CA LYS A 12 -25.96 -39.64 -47.36
C LYS A 12 -24.78 -38.90 -46.72
N ALA A 13 -24.92 -37.60 -46.45
CA ALA A 13 -23.88 -36.84 -45.76
C ALA A 13 -23.80 -37.22 -44.28
N LEU A 14 -24.96 -37.34 -43.62
CA LEU A 14 -25.10 -37.77 -42.23
C LEU A 14 -24.65 -39.22 -42.01
N GLU A 15 -25.03 -40.13 -42.90
CA GLU A 15 -24.65 -41.55 -42.77
C GLU A 15 -23.14 -41.76 -42.90
N LYS A 16 -22.42 -40.87 -43.61
CA LYS A 16 -20.96 -40.96 -43.85
C LYS A 16 -20.09 -40.46 -42.69
N LEU A 17 -20.70 -39.99 -41.62
CA LEU A 17 -19.94 -39.45 -40.51
C LEU A 17 -19.20 -40.54 -39.75
N ASN A 18 -17.91 -40.35 -39.47
CA ASN A 18 -17.14 -41.32 -38.69
C ASN A 18 -17.38 -41.22 -37.18
N ILE A 19 -18.40 -40.51 -36.73
CA ILE A 19 -18.83 -40.39 -35.32
C ILE A 19 -19.68 -41.58 -34.97
N PRO A 20 -19.58 -42.17 -33.78
CA PRO A 20 -20.61 -43.06 -33.29
C PRO A 20 -21.84 -42.24 -32.86
N LEU A 21 -22.76 -42.02 -33.81
CA LEU A 21 -23.96 -41.20 -33.65
C LEU A 21 -25.17 -41.96 -34.19
N VAL A 22 -26.28 -41.87 -33.47
CA VAL A 22 -27.58 -42.33 -33.95
C VAL A 22 -28.63 -41.25 -33.74
N ILE A 23 -29.51 -41.08 -34.74
CA ILE A 23 -30.66 -40.19 -34.66
C ILE A 23 -31.91 -41.02 -34.45
N TYR A 24 -32.69 -40.66 -33.45
CA TYR A 24 -33.95 -41.30 -33.10
C TYR A 24 -35.12 -40.34 -33.20
N GLN A 25 -36.30 -40.91 -33.43
CA GLN A 25 -37.58 -40.22 -33.34
C GLN A 25 -38.49 -40.99 -32.40
N LEU A 26 -39.22 -40.29 -31.53
CA LEU A 26 -40.29 -40.90 -30.76
C LEU A 26 -41.58 -40.96 -31.61
N ILE A 27 -42.00 -42.15 -32.01
CA ILE A 27 -43.26 -42.38 -32.73
C ILE A 27 -44.13 -43.31 -31.90
N ASP A 28 -45.33 -42.85 -31.52
CA ASP A 28 -46.31 -43.64 -30.76
C ASP A 28 -45.70 -44.29 -29.49
N LYS A 29 -44.89 -43.49 -28.76
CA LYS A 29 -44.13 -43.88 -27.56
C LYS A 29 -43.04 -44.95 -27.79
N ARG A 30 -42.65 -45.18 -29.04
CA ARG A 30 -41.51 -46.04 -29.40
C ARG A 30 -40.38 -45.19 -29.96
N VAL A 31 -39.17 -45.46 -29.49
CA VAL A 31 -37.96 -44.88 -30.05
C VAL A 31 -37.67 -45.62 -31.35
N VAL A 32 -37.68 -44.90 -32.47
CA VAL A 32 -37.41 -45.43 -33.80
C VAL A 32 -36.11 -44.85 -34.30
N THR A 33 -35.22 -45.70 -34.78
CA THR A 33 -33.92 -45.34 -35.35
C THR A 33 -34.12 -44.70 -36.71
N ILE A 34 -33.77 -43.44 -36.90
CA ILE A 34 -33.92 -42.74 -38.18
C ILE A 34 -32.66 -42.90 -39.02
N LEU A 35 -31.50 -42.76 -38.37
CA LEU A 35 -30.21 -42.73 -39.06
C LEU A 35 -29.11 -43.29 -38.16
N VAL A 36 -28.24 -44.12 -38.76
CA VAL A 36 -27.04 -44.68 -38.13
C VAL A 36 -25.83 -44.30 -38.97
N THR A 37 -24.81 -43.75 -38.34
CA THR A 37 -23.60 -43.27 -39.01
C THR A 37 -22.57 -44.38 -39.24
N ASP A 38 -21.60 -44.15 -40.15
CA ASP A 38 -20.46 -45.03 -40.40
C ASP A 38 -19.60 -45.22 -39.13
N GLY A 39 -19.45 -44.18 -38.31
CA GLY A 39 -18.73 -44.28 -37.04
C GLY A 39 -19.41 -45.21 -36.03
N MET A 40 -20.74 -45.28 -36.03
CA MET A 40 -21.47 -46.22 -35.19
C MET A 40 -21.30 -47.65 -35.70
N CYS A 41 -21.28 -47.84 -37.02
CA CYS A 41 -20.98 -49.13 -37.64
C CYS A 41 -19.59 -49.63 -37.26
N LYS A 42 -18.59 -48.73 -37.23
CA LYS A 42 -17.22 -49.05 -36.80
C LYS A 42 -17.14 -49.40 -35.32
N LEU A 43 -17.82 -48.65 -34.46
CA LEU A 43 -17.83 -48.90 -33.01
C LEU A 43 -18.44 -50.27 -32.68
N MET A 44 -19.54 -50.64 -33.35
CA MET A 44 -20.26 -51.89 -33.11
C MET A 44 -19.68 -53.08 -33.90
N GLY A 45 -18.88 -52.83 -34.93
CA GLY A 45 -18.32 -53.87 -35.79
C GLY A 45 -19.32 -54.58 -36.70
N ASP A 46 -20.44 -53.94 -37.06
CA ASP A 46 -21.54 -54.55 -37.82
C ASP A 46 -22.07 -53.61 -38.93
N SER A 47 -22.90 -54.15 -39.83
CA SER A 47 -23.52 -53.40 -40.92
C SER A 47 -24.61 -52.44 -40.42
N ARG A 48 -24.75 -51.30 -41.08
CA ARG A 48 -25.78 -50.29 -40.77
C ARG A 48 -27.18 -50.88 -40.71
N GLU A 49 -27.50 -51.79 -41.63
CA GLU A 49 -28.80 -52.47 -41.69
C GLU A 49 -29.04 -53.32 -40.44
N ASN A 50 -28.06 -54.11 -40.02
CA ASN A 50 -28.14 -54.91 -38.79
C ASN A 50 -28.23 -54.05 -37.53
N ILE A 51 -27.47 -52.96 -37.45
CA ILE A 51 -27.49 -52.05 -36.29
C ILE A 51 -28.82 -51.31 -36.20
N THR A 52 -29.34 -50.81 -37.33
CA THR A 52 -30.64 -50.14 -37.39
C THR A 52 -31.74 -51.08 -36.91
N LYS A 53 -31.70 -52.33 -37.39
CA LYS A 53 -32.63 -53.38 -36.97
C LYS A 53 -32.48 -53.71 -35.48
N LEU A 54 -31.25 -53.84 -34.99
CA LEU A 54 -30.97 -54.10 -33.58
C LEU A 54 -31.54 -53.00 -32.69
N PHE A 55 -31.35 -51.73 -33.04
CA PHE A 55 -31.82 -50.62 -32.21
C PHE A 55 -33.33 -50.42 -32.27
N ASP A 56 -33.96 -50.78 -33.41
CA ASP A 56 -35.42 -50.81 -33.51
C ASP A 56 -36.05 -52.01 -32.75
N GLU A 57 -35.33 -53.12 -32.56
CA GLU A 57 -35.84 -54.35 -31.92
C GLU A 57 -35.45 -54.48 -30.42
N ASP A 58 -34.17 -54.30 -30.07
CA ASP A 58 -33.60 -54.39 -28.71
C ASP A 58 -32.30 -53.56 -28.58
N MET A 59 -32.46 -52.24 -28.42
CA MET A 59 -31.35 -51.27 -28.27
C MET A 59 -30.38 -51.59 -27.13
N TYR A 60 -30.83 -52.28 -26.08
CA TYR A 60 -30.03 -52.55 -24.87
C TYR A 60 -29.57 -54.00 -24.79
N ARG A 61 -29.62 -54.76 -25.90
CA ARG A 61 -29.21 -56.17 -25.95
C ARG A 61 -27.83 -56.38 -25.32
N ASP A 62 -26.88 -55.54 -25.71
CA ASP A 62 -25.47 -55.68 -25.37
C ASP A 62 -25.08 -54.88 -24.11
N THR A 63 -26.01 -54.10 -23.53
CA THR A 63 -25.77 -53.37 -22.27
C THR A 63 -25.58 -54.35 -21.11
N HIS A 64 -24.60 -54.10 -20.25
CA HIS A 64 -24.35 -54.90 -19.06
C HIS A 64 -25.62 -55.02 -18.20
N PRO A 65 -25.96 -56.22 -17.67
CA PRO A 65 -27.21 -56.45 -16.94
C PRO A 65 -27.49 -55.42 -15.83
N ASP A 66 -26.46 -55.08 -15.04
CA ASP A 66 -26.59 -54.10 -13.94
C ASP A 66 -26.88 -52.67 -14.41
N ASP A 67 -26.50 -52.32 -15.65
CA ASP A 67 -26.68 -50.97 -16.20
C ASP A 67 -27.99 -50.84 -17.01
N LYS A 68 -28.51 -51.96 -17.50
CA LYS A 68 -29.62 -52.01 -18.47
C LYS A 68 -30.87 -51.25 -18.02
N ALA A 69 -31.30 -51.44 -16.76
CA ALA A 69 -32.49 -50.78 -16.23
C ALA A 69 -32.32 -49.25 -16.11
N ARG A 70 -31.15 -48.80 -15.64
CA ARG A 70 -30.84 -47.37 -15.45
C ARG A 70 -30.74 -46.65 -16.79
N VAL A 71 -30.03 -47.24 -17.75
CA VAL A 71 -29.84 -46.67 -19.09
C VAL A 71 -31.17 -46.60 -19.83
N ALA A 72 -31.98 -47.66 -19.76
CA ALA A 72 -33.31 -47.68 -20.39
C ALA A 72 -34.27 -46.62 -19.79
N ASP A 73 -34.26 -46.42 -18.46
CA ASP A 73 -35.06 -45.38 -17.80
C ASP A 73 -34.61 -43.97 -18.20
N ALA A 74 -33.30 -43.72 -18.22
CA ALA A 74 -32.74 -42.43 -18.64
C ALA A 74 -33.06 -42.12 -20.11
N ALA A 75 -32.93 -43.11 -20.99
CA ALA A 75 -33.22 -42.95 -22.41
C ALA A 75 -34.72 -42.75 -22.68
N LEU A 76 -35.59 -43.41 -21.91
CA LEU A 76 -37.04 -43.20 -22.01
C LEU A 76 -37.44 -41.79 -21.55
N LYS A 77 -36.91 -41.33 -20.42
CA LYS A 77 -37.15 -39.97 -19.91
C LYS A 77 -36.69 -38.91 -20.90
N PHE A 78 -35.52 -39.12 -21.48
CA PHE A 78 -35.01 -38.27 -22.54
C PHE A 78 -35.93 -38.31 -23.75
N ALA A 79 -36.25 -39.48 -24.32
CA ALA A 79 -37.12 -39.58 -25.49
C ALA A 79 -38.50 -38.92 -25.31
N MET A 80 -39.02 -38.86 -24.06
CA MET A 80 -40.27 -38.18 -23.70
C MET A 80 -40.17 -36.64 -23.61
N GLY A 81 -39.03 -36.04 -23.95
CA GLY A 81 -38.79 -34.59 -23.94
C GLY A 81 -38.03 -34.09 -22.72
N GLY A 82 -37.17 -34.92 -22.13
CA GLY A 82 -36.28 -34.51 -21.03
C GLY A 82 -35.07 -33.70 -21.51
N ASP A 83 -34.55 -32.81 -20.67
CA ASP A 83 -33.60 -31.78 -21.11
C ASP A 83 -32.25 -32.32 -21.62
N LYS A 84 -31.73 -33.43 -21.06
CA LYS A 84 -30.42 -33.99 -21.43
C LYS A 84 -30.38 -35.51 -21.24
N PHE A 85 -29.76 -36.22 -22.19
CA PHE A 85 -29.34 -37.61 -22.01
C PHE A 85 -27.85 -37.64 -21.76
N ASP A 86 -27.44 -38.05 -20.57
CA ASP A 86 -26.03 -38.20 -20.18
C ASP A 86 -25.93 -39.47 -19.35
N CYS A 87 -25.26 -40.49 -19.87
CA CYS A 87 -25.16 -41.80 -19.24
C CYS A 87 -23.83 -42.46 -19.53
N VAL A 88 -23.12 -42.85 -18.47
CA VAL A 88 -21.98 -43.77 -18.52
C VAL A 88 -22.44 -45.17 -18.15
N TYR A 89 -22.13 -46.19 -18.97
CA TYR A 89 -22.53 -47.58 -18.76
C TYR A 89 -21.64 -48.57 -19.51
N ARG A 90 -21.70 -49.85 -19.15
CA ARG A 90 -20.94 -50.91 -19.82
C ARG A 90 -21.73 -51.52 -20.97
N THR A 91 -21.11 -51.73 -22.12
CA THR A 91 -21.67 -52.49 -23.25
C THR A 91 -20.71 -53.59 -23.69
N LEU A 92 -21.24 -54.74 -24.08
CA LEU A 92 -20.45 -55.84 -24.64
C LEU A 92 -19.96 -55.44 -26.03
N SER A 93 -18.65 -55.40 -26.22
CA SER A 93 -18.04 -55.21 -27.52
C SER A 93 -17.78 -56.55 -28.17
N HIS A 94 -18.46 -56.83 -29.29
CA HIS A 94 -18.25 -58.05 -30.07
C HIS A 94 -16.89 -58.08 -30.79
N LEU A 95 -16.20 -56.95 -30.87
CA LEU A 95 -14.87 -56.83 -31.49
C LEU A 95 -13.77 -57.41 -30.59
N ILE A 96 -13.89 -57.21 -29.28
CA ILE A 96 -12.90 -57.69 -28.28
C ILE A 96 -13.47 -58.75 -27.32
N ASN A 97 -14.77 -59.05 -27.45
CA ASN A 97 -15.51 -60.02 -26.64
C ASN A 97 -15.43 -59.74 -25.13
N ASP A 98 -15.47 -58.47 -24.75
CA ASP A 98 -15.48 -58.00 -23.36
C ASP A 98 -16.31 -56.69 -23.23
N TYR A 99 -16.61 -56.29 -22.00
CA TYR A 99 -17.34 -55.06 -21.72
C TYR A 99 -16.44 -53.83 -21.82
N VAL A 100 -16.91 -52.84 -22.58
CA VAL A 100 -16.30 -51.50 -22.65
C VAL A 100 -17.22 -50.49 -21.97
N ILE A 101 -16.63 -49.47 -21.34
CA ILE A 101 -17.40 -48.37 -20.76
C ILE A 101 -17.72 -47.41 -21.90
N ILE A 102 -19.00 -47.09 -22.05
CA ILE A 102 -19.49 -46.07 -22.97
C ILE A 102 -20.12 -44.93 -22.19
N HIS A 103 -19.73 -43.72 -22.55
CA HIS A 103 -20.39 -42.48 -22.19
C HIS A 103 -21.24 -42.01 -23.37
N SER A 104 -22.55 -42.00 -23.19
CA SER A 104 -23.50 -41.51 -24.19
C SER A 104 -24.07 -40.15 -23.82
N HIS A 105 -24.02 -39.21 -24.76
CA HIS A 105 -24.62 -37.87 -24.63
C HIS A 105 -25.66 -37.66 -25.72
N GLY A 106 -26.84 -37.16 -25.38
CA GLY A 106 -27.91 -36.92 -26.33
C GLY A 106 -28.66 -35.61 -26.10
N GLU A 107 -29.08 -35.01 -27.21
CA GLU A 107 -29.80 -33.73 -27.26
C GLU A 107 -31.00 -33.81 -28.21
N HIS A 108 -32.03 -33.03 -27.89
CA HIS A 108 -33.17 -32.85 -28.77
C HIS A 108 -32.92 -31.74 -29.77
N PHE A 109 -33.43 -31.93 -30.97
CA PHE A 109 -33.51 -30.88 -31.97
C PHE A 109 -34.82 -31.00 -32.73
N VAL A 110 -35.30 -29.87 -33.23
CA VAL A 110 -36.55 -29.79 -33.99
C VAL A 110 -36.19 -29.51 -35.44
N THR A 111 -36.68 -30.33 -36.36
CA THR A 111 -36.49 -30.15 -37.80
C THR A 111 -37.35 -29.01 -38.33
N GLU A 112 -37.07 -28.53 -39.54
CA GLU A 112 -37.82 -27.42 -40.16
C GLU A 112 -39.33 -27.70 -40.27
N ASP A 113 -39.73 -28.97 -40.40
CA ASP A 113 -41.14 -29.39 -40.44
C ASP A 113 -41.79 -29.54 -39.04
N GLY A 114 -41.07 -29.16 -37.98
CA GLY A 114 -41.52 -29.21 -36.59
C GLY A 114 -41.39 -30.59 -35.95
N THR A 115 -40.78 -31.58 -36.61
CA THR A 115 -40.56 -32.90 -36.03
C THR A 115 -39.46 -32.86 -34.97
N MET A 116 -39.77 -33.29 -33.75
CA MET A 116 -38.76 -33.43 -32.70
C MET A 116 -37.98 -34.73 -32.91
N LEU A 117 -36.67 -34.59 -33.08
CA LEU A 117 -35.71 -35.69 -33.15
C LEU A 117 -34.77 -35.63 -31.94
N SER A 118 -34.05 -36.72 -31.72
CA SER A 118 -33.01 -36.82 -30.71
C SER A 118 -31.75 -37.38 -31.33
N SER A 119 -30.63 -36.71 -31.12
CA SER A 119 -29.30 -37.21 -31.47
C SER A 119 -28.68 -37.84 -30.23
N THR A 120 -27.94 -38.94 -30.39
CA THR A 120 -27.16 -39.55 -29.31
C THR A 120 -25.80 -39.99 -29.82
N ILE A 121 -24.76 -39.44 -29.19
CA ILE A 121 -23.35 -39.73 -29.46
C ILE A 121 -22.86 -40.74 -28.41
N TYR A 122 -22.05 -41.70 -28.83
CA TYR A 122 -21.48 -42.75 -27.98
C TYR A 122 -19.94 -42.66 -27.98
N MET A 123 -19.33 -42.54 -26.81
CA MET A 123 -17.88 -42.42 -26.62
C MET A 123 -17.39 -43.56 -25.73
N VAL A 124 -16.25 -44.18 -26.04
CA VAL A 124 -15.67 -45.25 -25.21
C VAL A 124 -14.71 -44.63 -24.19
N GLU A 125 -14.92 -44.89 -22.90
CA GLU A 125 -14.03 -44.45 -21.82
C GLU A 125 -13.12 -45.60 -21.38
N GLY A 126 -11.80 -45.46 -21.59
CA GLY A 126 -10.77 -46.26 -20.93
C GLY A 126 -10.75 -47.77 -21.25
N MET A 127 -10.19 -48.14 -22.40
CA MET A 127 -9.36 -49.35 -22.54
C MET A 127 -8.06 -48.97 -23.29
N GLY A 128 -6.94 -49.51 -22.81
CA GLY A 128 -5.58 -49.04 -23.07
C GLY A 128 -5.03 -49.25 -24.48
N GLU A 129 -3.93 -48.53 -24.73
CA GLU A 129 -2.90 -48.69 -25.78
C GLU A 129 -3.22 -49.75 -26.85
N ASP A 130 -3.93 -49.32 -27.91
CA ASP A 130 -3.84 -49.81 -29.31
C ASP A 130 -5.07 -49.42 -30.19
N PHE A 131 -5.97 -48.56 -29.72
CA PHE A 131 -6.98 -47.91 -30.57
C PHE A 131 -6.83 -46.38 -30.60
N GLU A 132 -5.69 -45.90 -31.11
CA GLU A 132 -5.68 -44.57 -31.72
C GLU A 132 -6.44 -44.63 -33.06
N ASN A 133 -7.69 -44.17 -33.07
CA ASN A 133 -8.32 -43.75 -34.32
C ASN A 133 -8.79 -42.29 -34.22
N PRO A 134 -7.94 -41.32 -34.62
CA PRO A 134 -8.18 -39.86 -34.56
C PRO A 134 -9.37 -39.35 -35.40
N LEU A 135 -10.15 -40.24 -36.02
CA LEU A 135 -11.24 -39.92 -36.94
C LEU A 135 -12.62 -39.95 -36.28
N THR A 136 -12.81 -40.65 -35.16
CA THR A 136 -14.12 -40.85 -34.51
C THR A 136 -14.53 -39.68 -33.61
N GLU A 137 -13.60 -39.17 -32.79
CA GLU A 137 -13.77 -37.96 -31.96
C GLU A 137 -13.86 -36.67 -32.80
N LYS A 138 -13.05 -36.61 -33.87
CA LYS A 138 -12.93 -35.44 -34.74
C LYS A 138 -14.15 -35.26 -35.64
N LEU A 139 -14.81 -36.35 -36.02
CA LEU A 139 -16.10 -36.22 -36.69
C LEU A 139 -17.19 -35.85 -35.66
N ALA A 140 -17.11 -36.33 -34.40
CA ALA A 140 -18.10 -36.06 -33.34
C ALA A 140 -18.18 -34.57 -33.06
N SER A 141 -16.99 -33.96 -32.95
CA SER A 141 -16.84 -32.53 -32.84
C SER A 141 -17.31 -31.82 -34.11
N ASN A 142 -17.03 -32.31 -35.32
CA ASN A 142 -17.43 -31.62 -36.57
C ASN A 142 -18.95 -31.56 -36.79
N PHE A 143 -19.74 -32.49 -36.26
CA PHE A 143 -21.21 -32.45 -36.35
C PHE A 143 -21.87 -31.69 -35.22
N LYS A 144 -21.28 -31.77 -34.01
CA LYS A 144 -21.57 -30.83 -32.94
C LYS A 144 -21.30 -29.41 -33.41
N ASP A 145 -20.18 -29.14 -34.07
CA ASP A 145 -19.78 -27.87 -34.70
C ASP A 145 -20.75 -27.36 -35.77
N MET A 146 -21.55 -28.23 -36.40
CA MET A 146 -22.49 -27.79 -37.44
C MET A 146 -23.84 -27.36 -36.86
N MET A 147 -24.36 -28.05 -35.84
CA MET A 147 -25.61 -27.68 -35.14
C MET A 147 -25.41 -26.60 -34.08
N SER A 148 -24.20 -26.54 -33.53
CA SER A 148 -23.78 -25.48 -32.62
C SER A 148 -23.32 -24.21 -33.35
N LYS A 149 -23.30 -24.14 -34.68
CA LYS A 149 -22.84 -22.91 -35.35
C LYS A 149 -23.61 -21.65 -34.95
N GLU A 150 -24.82 -21.73 -34.40
CA GLU A 150 -25.48 -20.55 -33.80
C GLU A 150 -25.25 -20.44 -32.26
N SER A 151 -25.02 -21.53 -31.54
CA SER A 151 -24.83 -21.57 -30.08
C SER A 151 -23.35 -21.62 -29.63
N LEU A 152 -22.47 -22.41 -30.27
CA LEU A 152 -21.01 -22.38 -30.15
C LEU A 152 -20.41 -21.07 -30.67
N ILE A 153 -20.99 -20.39 -31.68
CA ILE A 153 -20.58 -19.00 -31.97
C ILE A 153 -20.88 -18.13 -30.76
N ARG A 154 -22.05 -18.27 -30.13
CA ARG A 154 -22.37 -17.44 -28.97
C ARG A 154 -21.51 -17.76 -27.76
N ASP A 155 -21.25 -19.03 -27.44
CA ASP A 155 -20.55 -19.43 -26.22
C ASP A 155 -19.01 -19.42 -26.35
N ASN A 156 -18.45 -19.56 -27.57
CA ASN A 156 -17.00 -19.39 -27.81
C ASN A 156 -16.58 -17.93 -27.97
N PHE A 157 -17.51 -17.03 -28.30
CA PHE A 157 -17.19 -15.64 -28.58
C PHE A 157 -17.78 -14.66 -27.55
N TYR A 158 -18.83 -15.03 -26.82
CA TYR A 158 -19.49 -14.16 -25.84
C TYR A 158 -19.52 -14.80 -24.44
N ASP A 159 -19.43 -13.95 -23.43
CA ASP A 159 -19.58 -14.29 -22.02
C ASP A 159 -21.06 -14.59 -21.69
N THR A 160 -21.29 -15.72 -21.02
CA THR A 160 -22.65 -16.23 -20.77
C THR A 160 -23.44 -15.43 -19.75
N LEU A 161 -22.77 -14.62 -18.90
CA LEU A 161 -23.42 -13.81 -17.87
C LEU A 161 -23.86 -12.44 -18.41
N THR A 162 -22.99 -11.80 -19.21
CA THR A 162 -23.19 -10.41 -19.65
C THR A 162 -23.61 -10.31 -21.12
N GLY A 163 -23.40 -11.36 -21.91
CA GLY A 163 -23.64 -11.36 -23.36
C GLY A 163 -22.68 -10.44 -24.14
N LEU A 164 -21.64 -9.91 -23.48
CA LEU A 164 -20.54 -9.20 -24.14
C LEU A 164 -19.55 -10.20 -24.73
N PRO A 165 -18.79 -9.84 -25.77
CA PRO A 165 -17.62 -10.59 -26.21
C PRO A 165 -16.75 -11.07 -25.03
N ASN A 166 -16.29 -12.32 -25.08
CA ASN A 166 -15.28 -12.79 -24.16
C ASN A 166 -13.89 -12.24 -24.55
N MET A 167 -12.89 -12.40 -23.67
CA MET A 167 -11.54 -11.85 -23.87
C MET A 167 -10.96 -12.16 -25.26
N SER A 168 -10.98 -13.43 -25.69
CA SER A 168 -10.39 -13.84 -26.97
C SER A 168 -11.09 -13.18 -28.17
N TYR A 169 -12.42 -13.06 -28.13
CA TYR A 169 -13.17 -12.44 -29.21
C TYR A 169 -13.01 -10.93 -29.25
N PHE A 170 -13.07 -10.28 -28.09
CA PHE A 170 -12.87 -8.84 -27.95
C PHE A 170 -11.52 -8.40 -28.53
N LEU A 171 -10.43 -9.10 -28.20
CA LEU A 171 -9.10 -8.74 -28.69
C LEU A 171 -9.00 -8.85 -30.22
N ALA A 172 -9.60 -9.88 -30.81
CA ALA A 172 -9.65 -10.05 -32.26
C ALA A 172 -10.47 -8.96 -32.95
N LEU A 173 -11.61 -8.54 -32.35
CA LEU A 173 -12.43 -7.44 -32.86
C LEU A 173 -11.71 -6.09 -32.75
N ALA A 174 -11.00 -5.85 -31.65
CA ALA A 174 -10.24 -4.63 -31.42
C ALA A 174 -9.08 -4.48 -32.42
N ASP A 175 -8.32 -5.56 -32.68
CA ASP A 175 -7.26 -5.56 -33.69
C ASP A 175 -7.82 -5.32 -35.11
N ALA A 176 -8.96 -5.95 -35.44
CA ALA A 176 -9.60 -5.78 -36.75
C ALA A 176 -10.23 -4.38 -36.94
N GLY A 177 -10.77 -3.77 -35.88
CA GLY A 177 -11.46 -2.48 -35.92
C GLY A 177 -10.53 -1.26 -35.94
N LYS A 178 -9.24 -1.44 -35.65
CA LYS A 178 -8.25 -0.37 -35.54
C LYS A 178 -8.13 0.50 -36.79
N GLN A 179 -8.04 -0.12 -37.96
CA GLN A 179 -7.86 0.62 -39.21
C GLN A 179 -9.06 1.54 -39.52
N ALA A 180 -10.28 1.11 -39.18
CA ALA A 180 -11.48 1.91 -39.44
C ALA A 180 -11.50 3.23 -38.65
N ILE A 181 -11.08 3.22 -37.38
CA ILE A 181 -10.99 4.44 -36.55
C ILE A 181 -9.88 5.38 -37.09
N LEU A 182 -8.76 4.81 -37.51
CA LEU A 182 -7.66 5.58 -38.12
C LEU A 182 -8.07 6.23 -39.44
N ASP A 183 -8.83 5.52 -40.28
CA ASP A 183 -9.33 6.03 -41.58
C ASP A 183 -10.32 7.19 -41.39
N GLU A 184 -11.02 7.25 -40.25
CA GLU A 184 -11.85 8.41 -39.84
C GLU A 184 -11.03 9.59 -39.29
N GLY A 185 -9.71 9.46 -39.19
CA GLY A 185 -8.81 10.49 -38.64
C GLY A 185 -8.89 10.62 -37.12
N LYS A 186 -9.33 9.57 -36.43
CA LYS A 186 -9.48 9.52 -34.97
C LYS A 186 -8.44 8.61 -34.31
N THR A 187 -8.34 8.69 -33.00
CA THR A 187 -7.33 7.98 -32.22
C THR A 187 -7.91 6.72 -31.59
N PRO A 188 -7.51 5.50 -32.00
CA PRO A 188 -7.94 4.28 -31.33
C PRO A 188 -7.35 4.15 -29.92
N GLY A 189 -8.05 3.45 -29.03
CA GLY A 189 -7.53 3.10 -27.72
C GLY A 189 -8.37 2.05 -27.00
N ILE A 190 -7.82 1.55 -25.90
CA ILE A 190 -8.48 0.58 -25.03
C ILE A 190 -8.74 1.20 -23.68
N VAL A 191 -9.94 0.97 -23.16
CA VAL A 191 -10.37 1.38 -21.83
C VAL A 191 -10.66 0.12 -21.02
N PHE A 192 -9.97 -0.05 -19.91
CA PHE A 192 -10.11 -1.19 -19.01
C PHE A 192 -10.83 -0.76 -17.74
N PHE A 193 -11.79 -1.55 -17.28
CA PHE A 193 -12.64 -1.27 -16.11
C PHE A 193 -12.50 -2.39 -15.09
N ASP A 194 -12.31 -2.03 -13.82
CA ASP A 194 -12.20 -2.96 -12.70
C ASP A 194 -13.05 -2.50 -11.51
N PHE A 195 -13.84 -3.41 -10.94
CA PHE A 195 -14.62 -3.14 -9.74
C PHE A 195 -13.77 -3.32 -8.49
N THR A 196 -13.74 -2.30 -7.63
CA THR A 196 -13.06 -2.43 -6.34
C THR A 196 -14.01 -3.00 -5.28
N GLY A 197 -13.72 -4.20 -4.78
CA GLY A 197 -14.43 -4.78 -3.62
C GLY A 197 -15.55 -5.76 -3.95
N MET A 198 -15.56 -6.38 -5.14
CA MET A 198 -16.58 -7.37 -5.54
C MET A 198 -16.70 -8.55 -4.57
N LYS A 199 -15.59 -9.00 -3.97
CA LYS A 199 -15.61 -10.05 -2.95
C LYS A 199 -16.48 -9.65 -1.74
N TYR A 200 -16.27 -8.47 -1.20
CA TYR A 200 -17.04 -7.94 -0.07
C TYR A 200 -18.51 -7.70 -0.45
N PHE A 201 -18.77 -7.23 -1.67
CA PHE A 201 -20.13 -7.07 -2.19
C PHE A 201 -20.86 -8.41 -2.25
N ASN A 202 -20.19 -9.46 -2.74
CA ASN A 202 -20.74 -10.82 -2.81
C ASN A 202 -20.98 -11.43 -1.42
N GLU A 203 -20.09 -11.17 -0.46
CA GLU A 203 -20.27 -11.59 0.94
C GLU A 203 -21.49 -10.90 1.59
N LYS A 204 -21.73 -9.63 1.24
CA LYS A 204 -22.81 -8.81 1.82
C LYS A 204 -24.18 -9.08 1.18
N PHE A 205 -24.24 -9.22 -0.15
CA PHE A 205 -25.50 -9.27 -0.92
C PHE A 205 -25.74 -10.61 -1.63
N GLY A 206 -24.77 -11.53 -1.60
CA GLY A 206 -24.83 -12.84 -2.24
C GLY A 206 -24.38 -12.83 -3.71
N LEU A 207 -23.92 -13.99 -4.18
CA LEU A 207 -23.38 -14.18 -5.53
C LEU A 207 -24.35 -13.78 -6.64
N LYS A 208 -25.64 -14.07 -6.48
CA LYS A 208 -26.68 -13.72 -7.47
C LYS A 208 -26.79 -12.20 -7.66
N GLU A 209 -26.60 -11.41 -6.61
CA GLU A 209 -26.64 -9.95 -6.73
C GLU A 209 -25.34 -9.41 -7.35
N GLY A 210 -24.21 -10.07 -7.11
CA GLY A 210 -22.96 -9.81 -7.84
C GLY A 210 -23.13 -10.03 -9.34
N ASP A 211 -23.76 -11.14 -9.73
CA ASP A 211 -24.08 -11.45 -11.12
C ASP A 211 -24.98 -10.36 -11.75
N ASN A 212 -26.03 -9.92 -11.03
CA ASN A 212 -26.91 -8.83 -11.48
C ASN A 212 -26.13 -7.51 -11.70
N LEU A 213 -25.21 -7.18 -10.79
CA LEU A 213 -24.37 -5.99 -10.89
C LEU A 213 -23.48 -6.04 -12.15
N LEU A 214 -22.86 -7.19 -12.42
CA LEU A 214 -22.01 -7.40 -13.58
C LEU A 214 -22.80 -7.33 -14.89
N SER A 215 -23.98 -7.95 -14.96
CA SER A 215 -24.87 -7.86 -16.12
C SER A 215 -25.34 -6.42 -16.36
N ALA A 216 -25.74 -5.70 -15.30
CA ALA A 216 -26.15 -4.29 -15.40
C ALA A 216 -25.03 -3.39 -15.92
N PHE A 217 -23.79 -3.64 -15.50
CA PHE A 217 -22.65 -2.90 -16.02
C PHE A 217 -22.35 -3.23 -17.48
N GLY A 218 -22.48 -4.49 -17.88
CA GLY A 218 -22.38 -4.89 -19.28
C GLY A 218 -23.39 -4.17 -20.18
N ASP A 219 -24.63 -4.00 -19.71
CA ASP A 219 -25.67 -3.24 -20.44
C ASP A 219 -25.34 -1.75 -20.52
N ILE A 220 -24.74 -1.16 -19.47
CA ILE A 220 -24.26 0.23 -19.50
C ILE A 220 -23.16 0.38 -20.56
N LEU A 221 -22.15 -0.49 -20.57
CA LEU A 221 -21.08 -0.41 -21.57
C LEU A 221 -21.63 -0.57 -23.00
N ARG A 222 -22.54 -1.52 -23.22
CA ARG A 222 -23.22 -1.74 -24.51
C ARG A 222 -23.95 -0.49 -24.99
N LYS A 223 -24.62 0.23 -24.09
CA LYS A 223 -25.32 1.49 -24.41
C LYS A 223 -24.40 2.57 -24.94
N TYR A 224 -23.17 2.67 -24.41
CA TYR A 224 -22.23 3.74 -24.78
C TYR A 224 -21.33 3.38 -25.97
N PHE A 225 -20.95 2.11 -26.14
CA PHE A 225 -19.90 1.72 -27.09
C PHE A 225 -20.30 0.67 -28.12
N SER A 226 -21.52 0.10 -28.04
CA SER A 226 -21.98 -1.07 -28.80
C SER A 226 -21.36 -2.39 -28.35
N ASN A 227 -22.06 -3.50 -28.57
CA ASN A 227 -21.72 -4.80 -28.00
C ASN A 227 -20.35 -5.33 -28.48
N GLU A 228 -20.05 -5.15 -29.76
CA GLU A 228 -18.83 -5.68 -30.41
C GLU A 228 -17.55 -4.95 -29.97
N ASN A 229 -17.68 -3.76 -29.41
CA ASN A 229 -16.58 -2.97 -28.88
C ASN A 229 -16.36 -3.17 -27.39
N CYS A 230 -17.20 -3.95 -26.72
CA CYS A 230 -17.10 -4.22 -25.28
C CYS A 230 -16.66 -5.67 -25.08
N GLY A 231 -15.96 -5.97 -23.99
CA GLY A 231 -15.62 -7.35 -23.66
C GLY A 231 -15.54 -7.58 -22.16
N ARG A 232 -15.91 -8.78 -21.71
CA ARG A 232 -15.67 -9.24 -20.34
C ARG A 232 -14.40 -10.07 -20.29
N MET A 233 -13.43 -9.62 -19.50
CA MET A 233 -12.09 -10.22 -19.42
C MET A 233 -12.02 -11.37 -18.41
N GLY A 234 -13.03 -11.49 -17.55
CA GLY A 234 -13.16 -12.52 -16.51
C GLY A 234 -13.32 -11.90 -15.13
N SER A 235 -13.99 -12.63 -14.23
CA SER A 235 -14.40 -12.14 -12.90
C SER A 235 -15.20 -10.83 -13.00
N ASP A 236 -14.60 -9.73 -12.57
CA ASP A 236 -15.14 -8.38 -12.45
C ASP A 236 -14.49 -7.37 -13.40
N HIS A 237 -13.71 -7.85 -14.37
CA HIS A 237 -12.98 -7.01 -15.32
C HIS A 237 -13.70 -6.90 -16.67
N PHE A 238 -13.73 -5.68 -17.20
CA PHE A 238 -14.28 -5.36 -18.52
C PHE A 238 -13.29 -4.53 -19.33
N ALA A 239 -13.36 -4.59 -20.65
CA ALA A 239 -12.63 -3.65 -21.50
C ALA A 239 -13.49 -3.18 -22.68
N VAL A 240 -13.12 -2.02 -23.21
CA VAL A 240 -13.75 -1.38 -24.36
C VAL A 240 -12.68 -0.96 -25.35
N PHE A 241 -12.92 -1.21 -26.64
CA PHE A 241 -12.14 -0.69 -27.74
C PHE A 241 -12.91 0.46 -28.38
N THR A 242 -12.32 1.66 -28.41
CA THR A 242 -13.03 2.85 -28.89
C THR A 242 -12.06 3.94 -29.35
N GLN A 243 -12.63 5.05 -29.82
CA GLN A 243 -11.90 6.27 -30.15
C GLN A 243 -11.66 7.10 -28.88
N MET A 244 -10.52 7.77 -28.76
CA MET A 244 -10.16 8.53 -27.55
C MET A 244 -10.83 9.91 -27.49
N GLU A 245 -11.35 10.42 -28.61
CA GLU A 245 -12.09 11.67 -28.67
C GLU A 245 -13.36 11.58 -27.82
N GLU A 246 -13.54 12.53 -26.89
CA GLU A 246 -14.67 12.62 -25.95
C GLU A 246 -14.78 11.46 -24.94
N ILE A 247 -13.73 10.64 -24.80
CA ILE A 247 -13.77 9.47 -23.89
C ILE A 247 -14.02 9.88 -22.44
N GLU A 248 -13.43 10.98 -21.99
CA GLU A 248 -13.59 11.49 -20.62
C GLU A 248 -15.04 11.88 -20.33
N ALA A 249 -15.70 12.58 -21.26
CA ALA A 249 -17.10 12.97 -21.12
C ALA A 249 -18.02 11.73 -21.08
N THR A 250 -17.70 10.71 -21.89
CA THR A 250 -18.41 9.43 -21.91
C THR A 250 -18.26 8.69 -20.59
N LEU A 251 -17.04 8.62 -20.02
CA LEU A 251 -16.77 7.99 -18.72
C LEU A 251 -17.52 8.68 -17.58
N GLN A 252 -17.60 10.02 -17.58
CA GLN A 252 -18.38 10.76 -16.59
C GLN A 252 -19.88 10.40 -16.63
N ASN A 253 -20.42 10.12 -17.82
CA ASN A 253 -21.81 9.68 -17.96
C ASN A 253 -21.98 8.22 -17.51
N ILE A 254 -21.03 7.34 -17.82
CA ILE A 254 -21.00 5.96 -17.32
C ILE A 254 -20.96 5.93 -15.80
N PHE A 255 -20.14 6.76 -15.14
CA PHE A 255 -20.09 6.83 -13.68
C PHE A 255 -21.42 7.31 -13.06
N LYS A 256 -22.15 8.19 -13.73
CA LYS A 256 -23.49 8.62 -13.28
C LYS A 256 -24.53 7.52 -13.41
N ASP A 257 -24.53 6.81 -14.54
CA ASP A 257 -25.43 5.68 -14.77
C ASP A 257 -25.10 4.52 -13.82
N MET A 258 -23.82 4.25 -13.58
CA MET A 258 -23.36 3.23 -12.65
C MET A 258 -23.85 3.50 -11.24
N LYS A 259 -23.87 4.75 -10.75
CA LYS A 259 -24.42 5.08 -9.42
C LYS A 259 -25.90 4.73 -9.25
N ARG A 260 -26.66 4.62 -10.35
CA ARG A 260 -28.09 4.30 -10.36
C ARG A 260 -28.39 2.86 -10.77
N ALA A 261 -27.38 2.13 -11.24
CA ALA A 261 -27.51 0.74 -11.64
C ALA A 261 -27.88 -0.15 -10.45
N ASN A 262 -28.42 -1.34 -10.75
CA ASN A 262 -28.69 -2.38 -9.75
C ASN A 262 -29.42 -1.87 -8.49
N ASP A 263 -30.47 -1.07 -8.70
CA ASP A 263 -31.26 -0.42 -7.63
C ASP A 263 -30.45 0.39 -6.60
N GLY A 264 -29.31 0.95 -7.02
CA GLY A 264 -28.40 1.72 -6.17
C GLY A 264 -27.42 0.88 -5.36
N LYS A 265 -27.44 -0.46 -5.48
CA LYS A 265 -26.44 -1.36 -4.87
C LYS A 265 -25.27 -1.54 -5.83
N THR A 266 -24.29 -0.66 -5.71
CA THR A 266 -23.21 -0.52 -6.71
C THR A 266 -21.84 -0.48 -6.04
N LEU A 267 -20.80 -0.59 -6.86
CA LEU A 267 -19.41 -0.43 -6.44
C LEU A 267 -18.72 0.64 -7.28
N PRO A 268 -17.69 1.30 -6.73
CA PRO A 268 -16.77 2.10 -7.52
C PRO A 268 -16.12 1.27 -8.63
N VAL A 269 -15.94 1.91 -9.79
CA VAL A 269 -15.25 1.35 -10.95
C VAL A 269 -14.01 2.18 -11.21
N HIS A 270 -12.85 1.53 -11.23
CA HIS A 270 -11.59 2.15 -11.63
C HIS A 270 -11.33 1.86 -13.09
N VAL A 271 -10.80 2.87 -13.78
CA VAL A 271 -10.68 2.84 -15.24
C VAL A 271 -9.27 3.21 -15.65
N GLY A 272 -8.64 2.33 -16.41
CA GLY A 272 -7.35 2.61 -17.05
C GLY A 272 -7.53 2.78 -18.55
N ILE A 273 -6.87 3.77 -19.15
CA ILE A 273 -7.03 4.12 -20.56
C ILE A 273 -5.69 4.03 -21.26
N TYR A 274 -5.57 3.22 -22.31
CA TYR A 274 -4.40 3.20 -23.19
C TYR A 274 -4.74 3.82 -24.55
N SER A 275 -4.14 4.95 -24.88
CA SER A 275 -4.24 5.59 -26.19
C SER A 275 -3.22 4.98 -27.15
N MET A 276 -3.67 4.47 -28.29
CA MET A 276 -2.77 3.96 -29.34
C MET A 276 -2.07 5.07 -30.13
N ALA A 277 -2.29 6.36 -29.80
CA ALA A 277 -1.43 7.44 -30.25
C ALA A 277 -0.03 7.40 -29.60
N PHE A 278 0.11 6.72 -28.47
CA PHE A 278 1.38 6.60 -27.75
C PHE A 278 2.34 5.65 -28.47
N GLU A 279 1.91 4.40 -28.65
CA GLU A 279 2.63 3.39 -29.41
C GLU A 279 1.63 2.43 -30.05
N ASP A 280 1.85 2.14 -31.33
CA ASP A 280 1.08 1.16 -32.09
C ASP A 280 1.46 -0.26 -31.63
N VAL A 281 0.65 -0.81 -30.72
CA VAL A 281 0.79 -2.17 -30.20
C VAL A 281 -0.49 -3.00 -30.47
N PRO A 282 -0.38 -4.34 -30.44
CA PRO A 282 -1.56 -5.22 -30.52
C PRO A 282 -2.57 -4.94 -29.40
N ALA A 283 -3.84 -5.24 -29.64
CA ALA A 283 -4.93 -5.01 -28.69
C ALA A 283 -4.69 -5.70 -27.33
N SER A 284 -4.04 -6.87 -27.33
CA SER A 284 -3.66 -7.57 -26.09
C SER A 284 -2.72 -6.73 -25.22
N SER A 285 -1.65 -6.21 -25.82
CA SER A 285 -0.68 -5.36 -25.13
C SER A 285 -1.27 -4.02 -24.71
N ALA A 286 -2.14 -3.43 -25.52
CA ALA A 286 -2.88 -2.23 -25.15
C ALA A 286 -3.84 -2.48 -23.96
N CYS A 287 -4.46 -3.65 -23.90
CA CYS A 287 -5.34 -4.08 -22.80
C CYS A 287 -4.54 -4.26 -21.50
N ASP A 288 -3.39 -4.93 -21.56
CA ASP A 288 -2.49 -5.08 -20.40
C ASP A 288 -2.02 -3.72 -19.86
N ARG A 289 -1.64 -2.80 -20.75
CA ARG A 289 -1.23 -1.44 -20.39
C ARG A 289 -2.37 -0.66 -19.74
N ALA A 290 -3.58 -0.73 -20.30
CA ALA A 290 -4.77 -0.12 -19.69
C ALA A 290 -5.09 -0.74 -18.32
N LYS A 291 -4.96 -2.06 -18.16
CA LYS A 291 -5.17 -2.75 -16.89
C LYS A 291 -4.21 -2.29 -15.79
N ILE A 292 -2.91 -2.14 -16.10
CA ILE A 292 -1.91 -1.65 -15.13
C ILE A 292 -2.34 -0.30 -14.52
N VAL A 293 -2.91 0.59 -15.34
CA VAL A 293 -3.41 1.88 -14.86
C VAL A 293 -4.61 1.71 -13.93
N SER A 294 -5.55 0.85 -14.30
CA SER A 294 -6.72 0.54 -13.48
C SER A 294 -6.34 -0.05 -12.11
N ASP A 295 -5.31 -0.91 -12.08
CA ASP A 295 -4.83 -1.55 -10.85
C ASP A 295 -4.22 -0.54 -9.87
N LYS A 296 -3.49 0.48 -10.35
CA LYS A 296 -2.90 1.55 -9.51
C LYS A 296 -3.94 2.41 -8.81
N GLU A 297 -5.14 2.47 -9.36
CA GLU A 297 -6.21 3.32 -8.86
C GLU A 297 -6.97 2.67 -7.68
N LYS A 298 -6.68 1.41 -7.34
CA LYS A 298 -7.26 0.66 -6.20
C LYS A 298 -7.00 1.37 -4.86
N GLY A 299 -8.06 1.66 -4.10
CA GLY A 299 -7.99 2.30 -2.77
C GLY A 299 -8.82 3.57 -2.60
N ALA A 300 -9.39 4.15 -3.67
CA ALA A 300 -10.35 5.24 -3.53
C ALA A 300 -11.79 4.73 -3.38
N TYR A 301 -12.61 5.44 -2.60
CA TYR A 301 -14.03 5.14 -2.42
C TYR A 301 -14.93 5.65 -3.58
N LEU A 302 -14.33 6.12 -4.68
CA LEU A 302 -15.03 6.78 -5.80
C LEU A 302 -14.51 6.27 -7.14
N SER A 303 -15.41 6.15 -8.13
CA SER A 303 -15.02 5.84 -9.51
C SER A 303 -14.14 6.93 -10.10
N LYS A 304 -13.06 6.53 -10.76
CA LYS A 304 -12.05 7.43 -11.35
C LYS A 304 -11.40 6.77 -12.57
N TYR A 305 -10.79 7.57 -13.42
CA TYR A 305 -10.04 7.11 -14.58
C TYR A 305 -8.66 7.73 -14.62
N ALA A 306 -7.70 7.03 -15.22
CA ALA A 306 -6.37 7.55 -15.54
C ALA A 306 -5.92 7.04 -16.92
N PHE A 307 -5.05 7.81 -17.58
CA PHE A 307 -4.41 7.42 -18.83
C PHE A 307 -3.08 6.74 -18.56
N TYR A 308 -2.75 5.76 -19.39
CA TYR A 308 -1.44 5.14 -19.45
C TYR A 308 -0.45 6.16 -19.99
N ASP A 309 0.60 6.37 -19.21
CA ASP A 309 1.76 7.16 -19.58
C ASP A 309 3.03 6.31 -19.51
N GLU A 310 4.11 6.82 -20.07
CA GLU A 310 5.43 6.18 -20.10
C GLU A 310 5.93 5.83 -18.68
N ASN A 311 5.55 6.63 -17.67
CA ASN A 311 5.82 6.38 -16.26
C ASN A 311 5.14 5.11 -15.75
N THR A 312 4.01 4.69 -16.34
CA THR A 312 3.24 3.54 -15.86
C THR A 312 3.90 2.19 -16.15
N HIS A 313 4.54 2.03 -17.31
CA HIS A 313 5.39 0.86 -17.61
C HIS A 313 6.59 0.77 -16.67
N VAL A 314 7.23 1.92 -16.42
CA VAL A 314 8.43 2.01 -15.59
C VAL A 314 8.09 1.58 -14.16
N VAL A 315 6.93 1.98 -13.62
CA VAL A 315 6.50 1.59 -12.27
C VAL A 315 6.24 0.07 -12.15
N ALA A 316 5.56 -0.57 -13.11
CA ALA A 316 5.29 -2.01 -13.05
C ALA A 316 6.57 -2.85 -13.17
N SER A 317 7.44 -2.52 -14.13
CA SER A 317 8.75 -3.15 -14.27
C SER A 317 9.69 -2.86 -13.09
N HIS A 318 9.51 -1.72 -12.42
CA HIS A 318 10.23 -1.39 -11.20
C HIS A 318 9.77 -2.26 -10.02
N TYR A 319 8.46 -2.41 -9.84
CA TYR A 319 7.87 -3.25 -8.80
C TYR A 319 8.40 -4.69 -8.90
N GLU A 320 8.31 -5.30 -10.09
CA GLU A 320 8.80 -6.67 -10.32
C GLU A 320 10.31 -6.79 -10.04
N TYR A 321 11.10 -5.79 -10.43
CA TYR A 321 12.53 -5.77 -10.15
C TYR A 321 12.83 -5.77 -8.66
N VAL A 322 12.16 -4.91 -7.88
CA VAL A 322 12.36 -4.81 -6.44
C VAL A 322 12.06 -6.16 -5.78
N ILE A 323 10.92 -6.77 -6.09
CA ILE A 323 10.53 -8.07 -5.50
C ILE A 323 11.53 -9.18 -5.83
N ASN A 324 11.92 -9.30 -7.10
CA ASN A 324 12.83 -10.36 -7.54
C ASN A 324 14.27 -10.17 -7.04
N THR A 325 14.66 -8.93 -6.71
CA THR A 325 16.04 -8.59 -6.35
C THR A 325 16.23 -8.39 -4.84
N PHE A 326 15.18 -8.11 -4.07
CA PHE A 326 15.25 -7.74 -2.66
C PHE A 326 16.05 -8.73 -1.79
N GLU A 327 15.71 -10.01 -1.84
CA GLU A 327 16.40 -11.05 -1.07
C GLU A 327 17.89 -11.17 -1.44
N LYS A 328 18.23 -10.94 -2.72
CA LYS A 328 19.61 -10.88 -3.16
C LYS A 328 20.31 -9.63 -2.65
N ALA A 329 19.64 -8.48 -2.72
CA ALA A 329 20.16 -7.19 -2.29
C ALA A 329 20.52 -7.18 -0.80
N ILE A 330 19.71 -7.81 0.05
CA ILE A 330 20.02 -8.03 1.47
C ILE A 330 21.29 -8.89 1.62
N ARG A 331 21.33 -10.08 0.98
CA ARG A 331 22.47 -11.01 1.14
C ARG A 331 23.80 -10.44 0.66
N GLU A 332 23.77 -9.65 -0.41
CA GLU A 332 24.97 -9.06 -1.02
C GLU A 332 25.31 -7.68 -0.43
N GLY A 333 24.56 -7.19 0.56
CA GLY A 333 24.83 -5.90 1.21
C GLY A 333 24.58 -4.67 0.33
N TRP A 334 23.69 -4.78 -0.67
CA TRP A 334 23.34 -3.67 -1.57
C TRP A 334 22.42 -2.65 -0.90
N ILE A 335 21.73 -3.07 0.15
CA ILE A 335 20.94 -2.19 1.00
C ILE A 335 21.80 -1.86 2.22
N GLN A 336 21.95 -0.58 2.53
CA GLN A 336 22.74 -0.11 3.66
C GLN A 336 22.08 1.09 4.35
N PRO A 337 22.32 1.27 5.66
CA PRO A 337 21.86 2.46 6.38
C PRO A 337 22.69 3.69 5.96
N TYR A 338 21.99 4.80 5.77
CA TYR A 338 22.57 6.14 5.77
C TYR A 338 22.09 6.86 7.02
N TYR A 339 22.99 7.56 7.68
CA TYR A 339 22.74 8.22 8.96
C TYR A 339 22.49 9.70 8.74
N GLN A 340 21.34 10.19 9.20
CA GLN A 340 21.04 11.62 9.19
C GLN A 340 21.07 12.18 10.61
N GLN A 341 21.95 13.16 10.84
CA GLN A 341 22.16 13.74 12.16
C GLN A 341 20.96 14.58 12.63
N ILE A 342 20.59 14.36 13.89
CA ILE A 342 19.60 15.15 14.62
C ILE A 342 20.33 16.02 15.63
N MET A 343 20.10 17.33 15.53
CA MET A 343 20.80 18.34 16.32
C MET A 343 19.97 18.73 17.53
N ARG A 344 20.57 18.72 18.71
CA ARG A 344 19.94 19.29 19.88
C ARG A 344 19.91 20.80 19.78
N SER A 345 18.75 21.38 20.05
CA SER A 345 18.49 22.81 19.89
C SER A 345 19.36 23.68 20.80
N VAL A 346 19.51 23.26 22.06
CA VAL A 346 20.13 24.06 23.12
C VAL A 346 21.66 24.15 23.02
N ASN A 347 22.33 23.07 22.61
CA ASN A 347 23.79 23.01 22.50
C ASN A 347 24.30 22.98 21.06
N GLY A 348 23.41 22.74 20.08
CA GLY A 348 23.78 22.70 18.67
C GLY A 348 24.66 21.51 18.30
N ARG A 349 24.67 20.43 19.09
CA ARG A 349 25.44 19.20 18.84
C ARG A 349 24.53 18.08 18.33
N VAL A 350 25.11 17.10 17.64
CA VAL A 350 24.43 15.87 17.23
C VAL A 350 24.10 15.08 18.50
N CYS A 351 22.82 14.83 18.76
CA CYS A 351 22.35 14.11 19.93
C CYS A 351 21.73 12.74 19.60
N ASP A 352 21.27 12.57 18.36
CA ASP A 352 20.70 11.33 17.84
C ASP A 352 20.96 11.29 16.32
N GLU A 353 20.73 10.14 15.71
CA GLU A 353 20.78 9.95 14.26
C GLU A 353 19.59 9.14 13.79
N GLU A 354 19.14 9.36 12.56
CA GLU A 354 18.12 8.52 11.93
C GLU A 354 18.77 7.61 10.89
N ALA A 355 18.49 6.30 10.97
CA ALA A 355 18.93 5.34 9.98
C ALA A 355 17.92 5.25 8.83
N LEU A 356 18.36 5.68 7.65
CA LEU A 356 17.57 5.71 6.44
C LEU A 356 18.11 4.69 5.43
N ALA A 357 17.27 3.73 5.06
CA ALA A 357 17.63 2.71 4.07
C ALA A 357 18.01 3.36 2.72
N ARG A 358 19.12 2.91 2.13
CA ARG A 358 19.51 3.22 0.75
C ARG A 358 19.86 1.95 0.02
N TRP A 359 19.28 1.77 -1.17
CA TRP A 359 19.54 0.63 -2.03
C TRP A 359 20.51 1.04 -3.14
N ILE A 360 21.75 0.57 -3.04
CA ILE A 360 22.82 0.79 -4.01
C ILE A 360 22.93 -0.43 -4.91
N ASP A 361 22.18 -0.40 -6.00
CA ASP A 361 22.14 -1.50 -6.94
C ASP A 361 23.33 -1.46 -7.92
N PRO A 362 24.10 -2.55 -8.09
CA PRO A 362 25.24 -2.57 -9.00
C PRO A 362 24.88 -2.33 -10.47
N ALA A 363 23.66 -2.65 -10.89
CA ALA A 363 23.19 -2.49 -12.26
C ALA A 363 22.42 -1.19 -12.49
N ARG A 364 21.66 -0.72 -11.48
CA ARG A 364 20.76 0.44 -11.60
C ARG A 364 21.21 1.69 -10.83
N GLY A 365 22.30 1.62 -10.08
CA GLY A 365 22.75 2.72 -9.22
C GLY A 365 21.87 2.85 -7.98
N ILE A 366 21.76 4.07 -7.44
CA ILE A 366 20.97 4.31 -6.22
C ILE A 366 19.48 4.26 -6.56
N ILE A 367 18.78 3.28 -5.99
CA ILE A 367 17.32 3.20 -6.02
C ILE A 367 16.78 3.97 -4.81
N PRO A 368 15.96 5.01 -5.02
CA PRO A 368 15.52 5.86 -3.92
C PRO A 368 14.45 5.16 -3.05
N PRO A 369 14.34 5.49 -1.75
CA PRO A 369 13.42 4.82 -0.80
C PRO A 369 11.97 4.78 -1.26
N ASN A 370 11.46 5.90 -1.77
CA ASN A 370 10.11 6.03 -2.29
C ASN A 370 9.81 5.12 -3.50
N HIS A 371 10.82 4.48 -4.10
CA HIS A 371 10.63 3.54 -5.20
C HIS A 371 10.55 2.07 -4.75
N PHE A 372 11.14 1.71 -3.60
CA PHE A 372 11.14 0.32 -3.12
C PHE A 372 10.35 0.10 -1.82
N ILE A 373 10.23 1.10 -0.93
CA ILE A 373 9.52 0.93 0.35
C ILE A 373 8.06 0.54 0.10
N TYR A 374 7.32 1.30 -0.70
CA TYR A 374 5.90 0.99 -1.00
C TYR A 374 5.72 -0.39 -1.66
N VAL A 375 6.71 -0.82 -2.45
CA VAL A 375 6.69 -2.14 -3.11
C VAL A 375 6.83 -3.25 -2.05
N LEU A 376 7.73 -3.07 -1.09
CA LEU A 376 7.94 -4.03 -0.01
C LEU A 376 6.77 -4.03 0.98
N GLU A 377 6.13 -2.88 1.23
CA GLU A 377 4.90 -2.80 2.01
C GLU A 377 3.76 -3.57 1.33
N ASP A 378 3.52 -3.33 0.04
CA ASP A 378 2.47 -3.99 -0.73
C ASP A 378 2.68 -5.50 -0.84
N ALA A 379 3.94 -5.91 -1.06
CA ALA A 379 4.33 -7.31 -1.09
C ALA A 379 4.52 -7.97 0.30
N LYS A 380 4.23 -7.25 1.39
CA LYS A 380 4.32 -7.75 2.77
C LYS A 380 5.73 -8.24 3.17
N LEU A 381 6.76 -7.53 2.71
CA LEU A 381 8.19 -7.80 2.94
C LEU A 381 8.89 -6.70 3.78
N ILE A 382 8.20 -5.61 4.12
CA ILE A 382 8.83 -4.44 4.78
C ILE A 382 9.54 -4.78 6.12
N HIS A 383 8.92 -5.61 6.97
CA HIS A 383 9.55 -6.10 8.21
C HIS A 383 10.92 -6.75 8.03
N LYS A 384 11.18 -7.38 6.87
CA LYS A 384 12.51 -7.94 6.59
C LYS A 384 13.54 -6.85 6.32
N LEU A 385 13.14 -5.77 5.66
CA LEU A 385 14.01 -4.62 5.43
C LEU A 385 14.35 -3.97 6.76
N ASP A 386 13.36 -3.69 7.59
CA ASP A 386 13.55 -2.93 8.83
C ASP A 386 14.40 -3.72 9.84
N LEU A 387 14.15 -5.03 9.99
CA LEU A 387 15.00 -5.90 10.80
C LEU A 387 16.44 -6.02 10.25
N TYR A 388 16.61 -6.04 8.92
CA TYR A 388 17.94 -6.05 8.31
C TYR A 388 18.69 -4.70 8.51
N ILE A 389 17.98 -3.57 8.42
CA ILE A 389 18.55 -2.25 8.71
C ILE A 389 18.96 -2.17 10.18
N LEU A 390 18.14 -2.65 11.11
CA LEU A 390 18.51 -2.76 12.53
C LEU A 390 19.80 -3.58 12.71
N GLU A 391 19.91 -4.75 12.08
CA GLU A 391 21.13 -5.59 12.16
C GLU A 391 22.37 -4.84 11.63
N CYS A 392 22.22 -4.05 10.56
CA CYS A 392 23.30 -3.22 10.04
C CYS A 392 23.67 -2.11 11.01
N VAL A 393 22.69 -1.40 11.57
CA VAL A 393 22.91 -0.32 12.54
C VAL A 393 23.60 -0.83 13.79
N LEU A 394 23.18 -1.97 14.34
CA LEU A 394 23.84 -2.59 15.50
C LEU A 394 25.30 -2.90 15.20
N ARG A 395 25.58 -3.52 14.05
CA ARG A 395 26.97 -3.82 13.62
C ARG A 395 27.80 -2.54 13.45
N ASP A 396 27.22 -1.51 12.87
CA ASP A 396 27.90 -0.24 12.62
C ASP A 396 28.22 0.47 13.94
N LEU A 397 27.27 0.52 14.89
CA LEU A 397 27.50 1.04 16.24
C LEU A 397 28.60 0.27 16.99
N GLU A 398 28.62 -1.06 16.90
CA GLU A 398 29.67 -1.88 17.50
C GLU A 398 31.05 -1.57 16.91
N ASP A 399 31.14 -1.38 15.60
CA ASP A 399 32.39 -1.01 14.92
C ASP A 399 32.86 0.39 15.33
N VAL A 400 31.94 1.35 15.45
CA VAL A 400 32.23 2.72 15.92
C VAL A 400 32.78 2.69 17.35
N VAL A 401 32.12 1.99 18.26
CA VAL A 401 32.58 1.81 19.65
C VAL A 401 33.93 1.11 19.71
N LYS A 402 34.11 0.03 18.94
CA LYS A 402 35.37 -0.73 18.88
C LYS A 402 36.54 0.11 18.40
N LYS A 403 36.30 1.09 17.53
CA LYS A 403 37.30 2.07 17.07
C LYS A 403 37.56 3.21 18.05
N GLY A 404 36.85 3.23 19.19
CA GLY A 404 37.05 4.20 20.27
C GLY A 404 36.29 5.52 20.07
N PHE A 405 35.29 5.54 19.19
CA PHE A 405 34.48 6.72 18.95
C PHE A 405 33.23 6.72 19.84
N GLN A 406 32.71 7.92 20.10
CA GLN A 406 31.43 8.09 20.79
C GLN A 406 30.28 7.80 19.83
N ILE A 407 29.23 7.17 20.36
CA ILE A 407 27.97 6.92 19.65
C ILE A 407 26.86 7.75 20.27
N VAL A 408 25.82 8.00 19.48
CA VAL A 408 24.53 8.56 19.89
C VAL A 408 23.44 7.57 19.54
N PRO A 409 22.23 7.68 20.14
CA PRO A 409 21.12 6.84 19.78
C PRO A 409 20.78 6.95 18.29
N VAL A 410 20.43 5.82 17.68
CA VAL A 410 20.03 5.72 16.28
C VAL A 410 18.57 5.28 16.20
N SER A 411 17.74 6.03 15.48
CA SER A 411 16.35 5.69 15.26
C SER A 411 16.14 4.76 14.05
N ILE A 412 15.19 3.84 14.20
CA ILE A 412 14.73 2.89 13.18
C ILE A 412 13.24 3.11 12.94
N ASN A 413 12.88 3.27 11.68
CA ASN A 413 11.53 3.49 11.23
C ASN A 413 10.73 2.18 11.15
N LEU A 414 9.53 2.17 11.74
CA LEU A 414 8.55 1.09 11.63
C LEU A 414 7.22 1.61 11.06
N SER A 415 6.71 0.87 10.08
CA SER A 415 5.39 1.06 9.52
C SER A 415 4.33 0.27 10.31
N LYS A 416 3.05 0.52 10.03
CA LYS A 416 1.97 -0.33 10.55
C LYS A 416 2.08 -1.80 10.12
N TYR A 417 2.69 -2.06 8.97
CA TYR A 417 2.78 -3.41 8.42
C TYR A 417 3.75 -4.27 9.21
N ASP A 418 4.74 -3.68 9.88
CA ASP A 418 5.70 -4.41 10.72
C ASP A 418 5.00 -5.09 11.89
N PHE A 419 4.06 -4.37 12.50
CA PHE A 419 3.20 -4.89 13.57
C PHE A 419 2.18 -5.93 13.08
N GLU A 420 1.69 -5.82 11.84
CA GLU A 420 0.76 -6.80 11.26
C GLU A 420 1.45 -8.11 10.85
N LEU A 421 2.73 -8.04 10.43
CA LEU A 421 3.43 -9.13 9.77
C LEU A 421 4.22 -10.03 10.73
N CYS A 422 4.67 -9.51 11.87
CA CYS A 422 5.39 -10.29 12.87
C CYS A 422 5.27 -9.68 14.28
N ASP A 423 5.76 -10.41 15.29
CA ASP A 423 5.99 -9.82 16.60
C ASP A 423 7.28 -8.97 16.56
N ILE A 424 7.14 -7.77 16.00
CA ILE A 424 8.28 -6.89 15.72
C ILE A 424 9.04 -6.50 16.99
N VAL A 425 8.33 -6.36 18.12
CA VAL A 425 8.95 -5.99 19.40
C VAL A 425 9.91 -7.09 19.87
N ASP A 426 9.46 -8.34 19.84
CA ASP A 426 10.30 -9.47 20.24
C ASP A 426 11.47 -9.70 19.27
N GLU A 427 11.25 -9.52 17.97
CA GLU A 427 12.31 -9.66 16.96
C GLU A 427 13.39 -8.57 17.07
N ILE A 428 13.01 -7.32 17.37
CA ILE A 428 13.95 -6.22 17.64
C ILE A 428 14.72 -6.49 18.94
N LYS A 429 13.99 -6.78 20.03
CA LYS A 429 14.58 -7.06 21.35
C LYS A 429 15.64 -8.15 21.25
N LYS A 430 15.31 -9.27 20.61
CA LYS A 430 16.22 -10.41 20.41
C LYS A 430 17.51 -10.02 19.69
N ARG A 431 17.45 -9.15 18.68
CA ARG A 431 18.63 -8.69 17.92
C ARG A 431 19.51 -7.76 18.73
N VAL A 432 18.91 -6.83 19.45
CA VAL A 432 19.63 -5.89 20.32
C VAL A 432 20.29 -6.65 21.47
N GLU A 433 19.59 -7.57 22.12
CA GLU A 433 20.13 -8.45 23.18
C GLU A 433 21.28 -9.36 22.70
N ALA A 434 21.32 -9.69 21.40
CA ALA A 434 22.41 -10.45 20.80
C ALA A 434 23.65 -9.60 20.48
N SER A 435 23.52 -8.27 20.54
CA SER A 435 24.61 -7.31 20.33
C SER A 435 25.22 -6.82 21.64
N THR A 436 26.29 -6.05 21.57
CA THR A 436 26.91 -5.35 22.71
C THR A 436 26.35 -3.94 22.95
N ILE A 437 25.35 -3.53 22.15
CA ILE A 437 24.75 -2.20 22.18
C ILE A 437 23.59 -2.16 23.19
N SER A 438 23.55 -1.09 24.01
CA SER A 438 22.43 -0.84 24.93
C SER A 438 21.13 -0.57 24.16
N SER A 439 19.99 -1.03 24.68
CA SER A 439 18.67 -0.70 24.12
C SER A 439 18.42 0.81 24.04
N GLU A 440 18.99 1.59 24.96
CA GLU A 440 18.87 3.06 24.97
C GLU A 440 19.55 3.74 23.77
N MET A 441 20.41 3.03 23.05
CA MET A 441 21.04 3.50 21.82
C MET A 441 20.20 3.22 20.57
N ILE A 442 19.05 2.56 20.72
CA ILE A 442 18.10 2.33 19.63
C ILE A 442 16.78 3.02 19.97
N THR A 443 16.33 3.84 19.06
CA THR A 443 15.04 4.54 19.14
C THR A 443 14.10 3.95 18.10
N ILE A 444 12.84 3.74 18.45
CA ILE A 444 11.82 3.25 17.51
C ILE A 444 10.97 4.42 17.05
N GLU A 445 10.92 4.65 15.74
CA GLU A 445 10.04 5.64 15.11
C GLU A 445 8.83 4.95 14.52
N ILE A 446 7.64 5.46 14.84
CA ILE A 446 6.37 4.89 14.38
C ILE A 446 5.56 5.97 13.67
N THR A 447 5.17 5.72 12.43
CA THR A 447 4.36 6.67 11.63
C THR A 447 2.94 6.85 12.18
N GLU A 448 2.30 8.00 11.89
CA GLU A 448 0.89 8.28 12.23
C GLU A 448 -0.07 7.17 11.72
N SER A 449 0.30 6.46 10.65
CA SER A 449 -0.54 5.42 10.03
C SER A 449 -0.87 4.25 10.97
N VAL A 450 -0.08 4.06 12.03
CA VAL A 450 -0.33 3.05 13.07
C VAL A 450 -1.62 3.33 13.85
N SER A 451 -2.14 4.56 13.82
CA SER A 451 -3.49 4.89 14.35
C SER A 451 -4.63 4.10 13.70
N THR A 452 -4.41 3.52 12.53
CA THR A 452 -5.42 2.70 11.84
C THR A 452 -5.55 1.29 12.43
N LEU A 453 -4.60 0.88 13.26
CA LEU A 453 -4.66 -0.37 14.02
C LEU A 453 -5.52 -0.21 15.29
N ASP A 454 -5.77 -1.32 15.97
CA ASP A 454 -6.45 -1.33 17.26
C ASP A 454 -5.64 -0.55 18.31
N GLU A 455 -6.30 0.39 19.00
CA GLU A 455 -5.63 1.32 19.93
C GLU A 455 -5.05 0.61 21.16
N GLU A 456 -5.73 -0.42 21.68
CA GLU A 456 -5.24 -1.20 22.82
C GLU A 456 -4.00 -1.99 22.41
N PHE A 457 -4.02 -2.58 21.21
CA PHE A 457 -2.87 -3.27 20.64
C PHE A 457 -1.65 -2.35 20.48
N VAL A 458 -1.81 -1.15 19.90
CA VAL A 458 -0.70 -0.20 19.71
C VAL A 458 -0.13 0.25 21.06
N SER A 459 -1.01 0.57 22.02
CA SER A 459 -0.60 0.96 23.37
C SER A 459 0.22 -0.13 24.06
N GLU A 460 -0.17 -1.39 23.87
CA GLU A 460 0.59 -2.54 24.36
C GLU A 460 1.97 -2.64 23.70
N GLN A 461 2.08 -2.45 22.39
CA GLN A 461 3.38 -2.52 21.70
C GLN A 461 4.34 -1.42 22.18
N ILE A 462 3.85 -0.19 22.34
CA ILE A 462 4.64 0.93 22.88
C ILE A 462 5.14 0.58 24.29
N ARG A 463 4.26 0.09 25.17
CA ARG A 463 4.66 -0.34 26.51
C ARG A 463 5.72 -1.45 26.47
N ARG A 464 5.57 -2.43 25.59
CA ARG A 464 6.57 -3.51 25.44
C ARG A 464 7.94 -2.99 24.99
N PHE A 465 7.97 -1.98 24.12
CA PHE A 465 9.24 -1.32 23.74
C PHE A 465 9.86 -0.60 24.93
N HIS A 466 9.08 0.16 25.70
CA HIS A 466 9.54 0.84 26.91
C HIS A 466 10.06 -0.14 27.98
N ASP A 467 9.32 -1.24 28.22
CA ASP A 467 9.72 -2.29 29.16
C ASP A 467 11.03 -2.98 28.73
N ALA A 468 11.34 -2.96 27.43
CA ALA A 468 12.60 -3.45 26.87
C ALA A 468 13.70 -2.37 26.82
N GLY A 469 13.43 -1.14 27.31
CA GLY A 469 14.41 -0.06 27.41
C GLY A 469 14.62 0.75 26.13
N PHE A 470 13.69 0.67 25.17
CA PHE A 470 13.71 1.50 23.95
C PHE A 470 12.88 2.77 24.16
N LYS A 471 13.28 3.86 23.50
CA LYS A 471 12.42 5.03 23.33
C LYS A 471 11.53 4.86 22.10
N VAL A 472 10.31 5.39 22.15
CA VAL A 472 9.35 5.34 21.04
C VAL A 472 8.94 6.75 20.64
N TRP A 473 9.19 7.09 19.38
CA TRP A 473 8.91 8.39 18.81
C TRP A 473 7.76 8.28 17.81
N MET A 474 6.91 9.29 17.77
CA MET A 474 5.89 9.43 16.75
C MET A 474 6.47 10.19 15.55
N ASP A 475 6.48 9.55 14.39
CA ASP A 475 6.98 10.10 13.14
C ASP A 475 5.86 10.66 12.25
N ASP A 476 6.22 11.56 11.33
CA ASP A 476 5.31 12.19 10.35
C ASP A 476 4.08 12.89 10.98
N PHE A 477 4.22 13.46 12.19
CA PHE A 477 3.11 14.12 12.86
C PHE A 477 2.58 15.30 12.04
N GLY A 478 1.26 15.33 11.80
CA GLY A 478 0.57 16.38 11.04
C GLY A 478 0.40 16.07 9.55
N SER A 479 0.84 14.88 9.11
CA SER A 479 0.60 14.37 7.76
C SER A 479 -0.80 13.78 7.57
N GLY A 480 -1.45 13.31 8.65
CA GLY A 480 -2.73 12.61 8.66
C GLY A 480 -3.89 13.37 9.36
N TYR A 481 -5.03 12.68 9.49
CA TYR A 481 -6.29 13.25 9.96
C TYR A 481 -6.52 13.14 11.48
N SER A 482 -5.65 12.48 12.27
CA SER A 482 -5.95 12.13 13.69
C SER A 482 -4.82 12.39 14.71
N SER A 483 -3.79 13.17 14.37
CA SER A 483 -2.55 13.29 15.16
C SER A 483 -2.76 13.76 16.61
N LEU A 484 -3.72 14.66 16.90
CA LEU A 484 -3.94 15.16 18.28
C LEU A 484 -4.51 14.10 19.24
N ASN A 485 -5.36 13.20 18.74
CA ASN A 485 -5.95 12.15 19.57
C ASN A 485 -4.88 11.12 19.97
N MET A 486 -3.87 10.91 19.14
CA MET A 486 -2.74 10.02 19.41
C MET A 486 -1.92 10.52 20.60
N LEU A 487 -1.66 11.84 20.68
CA LEU A 487 -0.92 12.45 21.81
C LEU A 487 -1.59 12.22 23.17
N GLN A 488 -2.91 12.05 23.19
CA GLN A 488 -3.64 11.81 24.42
C GLN A 488 -3.61 10.33 24.85
N LYS A 489 -3.48 9.41 23.90
CA LYS A 489 -3.70 7.97 24.11
C LYS A 489 -2.41 7.18 24.27
N PHE A 490 -1.36 7.58 23.56
CA PHE A 490 -0.12 6.84 23.47
C PHE A 490 0.99 7.55 24.23
N ASP A 491 1.80 6.75 24.93
CA ASP A 491 2.93 7.22 25.72
C ASP A 491 4.16 7.31 24.81
N PHE A 492 4.24 8.34 23.98
CA PHE A 492 5.44 8.59 23.16
C PHE A 492 6.48 9.36 23.98
N ASP A 493 7.76 9.18 23.67
CA ASP A 493 8.84 9.98 24.28
C ASP A 493 9.03 11.32 23.57
N LEU A 494 8.74 11.35 22.26
CA LEU A 494 9.03 12.46 21.37
C LEU A 494 8.10 12.47 20.16
N ILE A 495 7.77 13.67 19.69
CA ILE A 495 6.99 13.89 18.45
C ILE A 495 7.85 14.55 17.38
N LYS A 496 7.96 13.92 16.20
CA LYS A 496 8.62 14.47 15.01
C LYS A 496 7.57 15.15 14.12
N LEU A 497 7.71 16.46 13.92
CA LEU A 497 6.85 17.25 13.03
C LEU A 497 7.34 17.15 11.58
N ASP A 498 6.41 16.74 10.69
CA ASP A 498 6.67 16.55 9.25
C ASP A 498 7.26 17.79 8.58
N MET A 499 8.21 17.58 7.66
CA MET A 499 8.89 18.63 6.90
C MET A 499 7.97 19.65 6.20
N ARG A 500 6.70 19.31 5.92
CA ARG A 500 5.68 20.20 5.35
C ARG A 500 5.51 21.48 6.17
N PHE A 501 5.62 21.40 7.49
CA PHE A 501 5.57 22.59 8.36
C PHE A 501 6.69 23.58 8.03
N MET A 502 7.88 23.09 7.69
CA MET A 502 9.03 23.92 7.33
C MET A 502 9.03 24.36 5.86
N ARG A 503 8.49 23.57 4.94
CA ARG A 503 8.35 23.97 3.53
C ARG A 503 7.50 25.22 3.34
N GLU A 504 6.47 25.39 4.17
CA GLU A 504 5.61 26.58 4.17
C GLU A 504 6.15 27.72 5.05
N PHE A 505 7.35 27.58 5.61
CA PHE A 505 7.98 28.60 6.44
C PHE A 505 8.23 29.87 5.61
N GLY A 506 7.85 31.04 6.15
CA GLY A 506 7.96 32.32 5.45
C GLY A 506 6.81 32.66 4.48
N MET A 507 5.97 31.69 4.07
CA MET A 507 4.85 31.95 3.15
C MET A 507 3.65 32.62 3.82
N SER A 508 3.44 32.40 5.12
CA SER A 508 2.40 33.09 5.89
C SER A 508 2.74 33.26 7.37
N LYS A 509 2.22 34.34 7.97
CA LYS A 509 2.26 34.51 9.44
C LYS A 509 1.45 33.43 10.17
N LYS A 510 0.47 32.81 9.52
CA LYS A 510 -0.36 31.75 10.12
C LYS A 510 0.46 30.50 10.41
N ASN A 511 1.35 30.10 9.49
CA ASN A 511 2.18 28.90 9.68
C ASN A 511 3.10 29.04 10.91
N HIS A 512 3.71 30.21 11.10
CA HIS A 512 4.52 30.49 12.29
C HIS A 512 3.74 30.34 13.60
N VAL A 513 2.48 30.81 13.63
CA VAL A 513 1.62 30.64 14.80
C VAL A 513 1.31 29.15 15.00
N ILE A 514 0.94 28.42 13.95
CA ILE A 514 0.61 26.99 14.05
C ILE A 514 1.78 26.19 14.62
N VAL A 515 2.98 26.32 14.03
CA VAL A 515 4.17 25.57 14.49
C VAL A 515 4.53 25.94 15.92
N LYS A 516 4.47 27.23 16.28
CA LYS A 516 4.72 27.68 17.65
C LYS A 516 3.75 27.04 18.64
N GLU A 517 2.45 27.13 18.40
CA GLU A 517 1.42 26.62 19.32
C GLU A 517 1.48 25.08 19.42
N LEU A 518 1.79 24.38 18.32
CA LEU A 518 2.00 22.93 18.33
C LEU A 518 3.18 22.53 19.22
N ILE A 519 4.35 23.15 19.03
CA ILE A 519 5.54 22.87 19.86
C ILE A 519 5.22 23.13 21.33
N GLN A 520 4.57 24.27 21.63
CA GLN A 520 4.21 24.62 23.00
C GLN A 520 3.23 23.63 23.64
N MET A 521 2.22 23.19 22.89
CA MET A 521 1.27 22.19 23.36
C MET A 521 1.99 20.87 23.65
N ILE A 522 2.84 20.38 22.74
CA ILE A 522 3.58 19.12 22.91
C ILE A 522 4.51 19.22 24.12
N THR A 523 5.25 20.32 24.28
CA THR A 523 6.09 20.56 25.46
C THR A 523 5.27 20.61 26.76
N LYS A 524 4.07 21.21 26.75
CA LYS A 524 3.16 21.22 27.91
C LYS A 524 2.64 19.83 28.29
N LEU A 525 2.61 18.89 27.35
CA LEU A 525 2.31 17.47 27.60
C LEU A 525 3.53 16.70 28.16
N GLY A 526 4.70 17.35 28.29
CA GLY A 526 5.93 16.74 28.82
C GLY A 526 6.80 16.04 27.76
N LEU A 527 6.38 16.12 26.49
CA LEU A 527 7.00 15.46 25.34
C LEU A 527 8.09 16.31 24.70
N ASP A 528 9.13 15.66 24.18
CA ASP A 528 10.12 16.33 23.34
C ASP A 528 9.61 16.53 21.91
N THR A 529 10.22 17.45 21.18
CA THR A 529 9.88 17.75 19.78
C THR A 529 11.10 17.69 18.87
N ILE A 530 10.95 17.05 17.72
CA ILE A 530 11.82 17.21 16.55
C ILE A 530 11.03 17.96 15.48
N VAL A 531 11.69 18.90 14.80
CA VAL A 531 11.17 19.45 13.54
C VAL A 531 12.09 19.06 12.41
N GLU A 532 11.49 18.45 11.38
CA GLU A 532 12.19 17.99 10.19
C GLU A 532 12.21 19.05 9.07
N GLY A 533 13.03 18.80 8.05
CA GLY A 533 13.09 19.65 6.87
C GLY A 533 13.64 21.06 7.14
N VAL A 534 14.50 21.20 8.15
CA VAL A 534 15.19 22.47 8.43
C VAL A 534 16.28 22.72 7.39
N GLU A 535 16.11 23.79 6.60
CA GLU A 535 16.96 24.14 5.46
C GLU A 535 17.63 25.51 5.59
N THR A 536 17.11 26.42 6.44
CA THR A 536 17.67 27.78 6.59
C THR A 536 17.98 28.17 8.04
N ILE A 537 18.89 29.13 8.21
CA ILE A 537 19.24 29.68 9.53
C ILE A 537 18.05 30.39 10.19
N GLU A 538 17.16 30.99 9.41
CA GLU A 538 15.95 31.65 9.92
C GLU A 538 14.99 30.64 10.58
N GLN A 539 14.86 29.44 10.00
CA GLN A 539 14.09 28.34 10.58
C GLN A 539 14.73 27.88 11.91
N VAL A 540 16.06 27.71 11.94
CA VAL A 540 16.79 27.36 13.17
C VAL A 540 16.57 28.39 14.27
N LYS A 541 16.68 29.68 13.94
CA LYS A 541 16.44 30.79 14.87
C LYS A 541 15.04 30.76 15.45
N PHE A 542 14.04 30.58 14.59
CA PHE A 542 12.64 30.47 14.99
C PHE A 542 12.39 29.26 15.88
N LEU A 543 12.89 28.08 15.51
CA LEU A 543 12.70 26.83 16.26
C LEU A 543 13.35 26.90 17.66
N ARG A 544 14.52 27.52 17.77
CA ARG A 544 15.15 27.82 19.07
C ARG A 544 14.31 28.77 19.91
N GLU A 545 13.77 29.83 19.30
CA GLU A 545 12.92 30.83 19.99
C GLU A 545 11.64 30.21 20.56
N VAL A 546 10.97 29.34 19.79
CA VAL A 546 9.70 28.71 20.23
C VAL A 546 9.90 27.51 21.14
N GLY A 547 11.14 27.06 21.33
CA GLY A 547 11.48 25.99 22.26
C GLY A 547 11.41 24.58 21.69
N CYS A 548 11.66 24.43 20.38
CA CYS A 548 11.87 23.12 19.79
C CYS A 548 13.08 22.42 20.44
N SER A 549 12.95 21.14 20.77
CA SER A 549 13.97 20.40 21.52
C SER A 549 15.12 19.94 20.64
N LYS A 550 14.80 19.42 19.46
CA LYS A 550 15.73 18.84 18.48
C LYS A 550 15.34 19.25 17.07
N MET A 551 16.29 19.29 16.15
CA MET A 551 16.07 19.73 14.76
C MET A 551 16.79 18.80 13.79
N GLN A 552 16.16 18.54 12.64
CA GLN A 552 16.72 17.69 11.60
C GLN A 552 16.49 18.34 10.22
N GLY A 553 17.49 18.29 9.34
CA GLY A 553 17.35 18.79 7.98
C GLY A 553 18.66 19.14 7.31
N PHE A 554 18.58 19.48 6.02
CA PHE A 554 19.74 19.70 5.15
C PHE A 554 20.55 20.94 5.48
N TYR A 555 20.04 21.84 6.33
CA TYR A 555 20.85 22.91 6.90
C TYR A 555 22.04 22.36 7.69
N PHE A 556 21.86 21.24 8.38
CA PHE A 556 22.89 20.60 9.20
C PHE A 556 23.68 19.56 8.42
N ALA A 557 22.98 18.54 7.93
CA ALA A 557 23.55 17.43 7.19
C ALA A 557 22.50 16.75 6.33
N LYS A 558 22.93 16.21 5.19
CA LYS A 558 22.16 15.22 4.43
C LYS A 558 22.40 13.83 5.05
N PRO A 559 21.55 12.84 4.77
CA PRO A 559 21.86 11.44 5.10
C PRO A 559 23.20 11.05 4.48
N ILE A 560 24.12 10.51 5.28
CA ILE A 560 25.47 10.12 4.87
C ILE A 560 25.73 8.64 5.16
N PRO A 561 26.54 7.95 4.34
CA PRO A 561 26.99 6.59 4.65
C PRO A 561 28.03 6.59 5.79
N LEU A 562 28.27 5.41 6.38
CA LEU A 562 29.15 5.26 7.56
C LEU A 562 30.61 5.69 7.31
N ASP A 563 31.13 5.52 6.09
CA ASP A 563 32.48 5.96 5.72
C ASP A 563 32.63 7.50 5.74
N GLU A 564 31.62 8.20 5.25
CA GLU A 564 31.54 9.66 5.35
C GLU A 564 31.32 10.10 6.80
N TRP A 565 30.53 9.34 7.59
CA TRP A 565 30.37 9.58 9.02
C TRP A 565 31.72 9.58 9.76
N TYR A 566 32.58 8.58 9.51
CA TYR A 566 33.92 8.53 10.11
C TYR A 566 34.77 9.76 9.74
N THR A 567 34.60 10.27 8.52
CA THR A 567 35.36 11.42 8.01
C THR A 567 34.92 12.73 8.67
N ILE A 568 33.63 12.91 8.90
CA ILE A 568 33.06 14.15 9.44
C ILE A 568 33.10 14.16 10.97
N TYR A 569 32.74 13.05 11.60
CA TYR A 569 32.42 12.98 13.03
C TYR A 569 33.41 12.17 13.87
N GLY A 570 34.12 11.21 13.28
CA GLY A 570 34.98 10.27 14.02
C GLY A 570 35.94 10.96 15.00
N ALA A 571 36.66 12.01 14.60
CA ALA A 571 37.70 12.60 15.46
C ALA A 571 37.26 13.76 16.38
N ARG A 572 35.97 14.11 16.46
CA ARG A 572 35.52 15.39 17.05
C ARG A 572 34.73 15.24 18.35
N VAL A 573 35.38 14.70 19.38
CA VAL A 573 34.82 14.61 20.75
C VAL A 573 34.46 15.99 21.29
N GLY A 574 33.19 16.17 21.70
CA GLY A 574 32.68 17.33 22.45
C GLY A 574 32.36 18.61 21.66
N ASN A 575 32.82 18.76 20.41
CA ASN A 575 32.50 19.95 19.60
C ASN A 575 31.38 19.73 18.59
N VAL A 576 31.06 18.49 18.24
CA VAL A 576 30.06 18.18 17.21
C VAL A 576 29.05 17.16 17.70
N ILE A 577 29.50 16.12 18.40
CA ILE A 577 28.64 15.10 19.02
C ILE A 577 28.42 15.43 20.50
N GLU A 578 27.17 15.28 20.95
CA GLU A 578 26.77 15.32 22.35
C GLU A 578 27.19 14.04 23.05
N VAL A 579 27.74 14.17 24.26
CA VAL A 579 28.06 13.00 25.07
C VAL A 579 26.76 12.43 25.64
N PHE A 580 26.54 11.12 25.47
CA PHE A 580 25.27 10.48 25.80
C PHE A 580 24.84 10.71 27.26
N GLU A 581 25.78 10.68 28.20
CA GLU A 581 25.52 10.92 29.63
C GLU A 581 25.09 12.37 29.93
N GLU A 582 25.30 13.33 29.02
CA GLU A 582 24.78 14.71 29.12
C GLU A 582 23.37 14.87 28.53
N SER A 583 22.83 13.86 27.85
CA SER A 583 21.61 13.97 27.07
C SER A 583 20.40 14.38 27.91
N ASP A 584 20.24 13.78 29.10
CA ASP A 584 19.16 14.11 30.02
C ASP A 584 19.26 15.52 30.60
N TYR A 585 20.48 16.01 30.82
CA TYR A 585 20.73 17.39 31.26
C TYR A 585 20.24 18.38 30.20
N TYR A 586 20.67 18.21 28.95
CA TYR A 586 20.27 19.12 27.89
C TYR A 586 18.81 18.94 27.44
N ALA A 587 18.23 17.74 27.57
CA ALA A 587 16.80 17.51 27.39
C ALA A 587 15.99 18.29 28.43
N THR A 588 16.37 18.21 29.70
CA THR A 588 15.72 18.94 30.80
C THR A 588 15.77 20.46 30.58
N VAL A 589 16.92 20.99 30.13
CA VAL A 589 17.07 22.40 29.74
C VAL A 589 16.15 22.75 28.54
N GLY A 590 16.04 21.84 27.56
CA GLY A 590 15.17 21.97 26.40
C GLY A 590 13.67 21.98 26.73
N LYS A 591 13.25 21.37 27.83
CA LYS A 591 11.85 21.33 28.29
C LYS A 591 11.38 22.58 29.04
N VAL A 592 12.29 23.47 29.44
CA VAL A 592 11.91 24.71 30.15
C VAL A 592 11.00 25.59 29.29
N ASN A 593 9.81 25.94 29.76
CA ASN A 593 8.92 26.82 29.01
C ASN A 593 9.33 28.30 29.19
N ILE A 594 10.17 28.80 28.29
CA ILE A 594 10.62 30.21 28.27
C ILE A 594 9.57 31.17 27.70
N VAL A 595 8.45 30.67 27.17
CA VAL A 595 7.45 31.49 26.49
C VAL A 595 6.33 31.92 27.44
N GLU A 596 5.95 31.04 28.36
CA GLU A 596 5.02 31.28 29.47
C GLU A 596 5.61 30.69 30.76
N PRO A 597 6.52 31.40 31.45
CA PRO A 597 7.14 30.86 32.66
C PRO A 597 6.10 30.67 33.76
N VAL A 598 6.14 29.51 34.42
CA VAL A 598 5.27 29.21 35.57
C VAL A 598 5.93 29.79 36.84
N VAL A 599 5.51 30.99 37.22
CA VAL A 599 5.81 31.60 38.51
C VAL A 599 4.62 31.31 39.44
N ASN A 600 4.84 30.71 40.61
CA ASN A 600 3.77 30.28 41.53
C ASN A 600 2.75 31.39 41.87
N GLU A 601 1.50 30.98 42.08
CA GLU A 601 0.24 31.77 42.17
C GLU A 601 0.16 32.89 43.25
N ASP A 602 1.21 33.16 44.02
CA ASP A 602 1.16 34.12 45.14
C ASP A 602 1.67 35.54 44.80
N TYR A 603 2.15 35.80 43.58
CA TYR A 603 2.71 37.08 43.19
C TYR A 603 1.90 37.75 42.07
N ASN A 604 1.14 38.78 42.45
CA ASN A 604 0.34 39.59 41.55
C ASN A 604 1.24 40.58 40.80
N TRP A 605 1.29 40.48 39.47
CA TRP A 605 2.19 41.21 38.58
C TRP A 605 1.60 42.56 38.15
N ASP A 606 2.37 43.65 38.24
CA ASP A 606 2.00 44.98 37.73
C ASP A 606 2.69 45.23 36.36
N SER A 607 1.89 45.20 35.29
CA SER A 607 2.34 44.98 33.91
C SER A 607 2.50 46.27 33.07
N ASN A 608 3.25 47.27 33.52
CA ASN A 608 3.27 48.55 32.82
C ASN A 608 4.50 48.86 31.93
N GLU A 609 5.57 48.06 31.95
CA GLU A 609 6.77 48.36 31.12
C GLU A 609 7.07 47.36 29.99
N PHE A 610 6.43 46.19 29.97
CA PHE A 610 6.61 45.20 28.91
C PHE A 610 5.24 44.74 28.37
N PHE A 611 4.83 45.29 27.23
CA PHE A 611 3.76 44.69 26.43
C PHE A 611 4.24 43.31 25.91
N GLY A 612 3.82 42.24 26.56
CA GLY A 612 4.06 40.85 26.15
C GLY A 612 5.09 40.10 27.01
N GLN A 613 4.83 38.80 27.22
CA GLN A 613 5.65 37.71 27.79
C GLN A 613 6.88 38.12 28.64
N ILE A 614 6.92 37.68 29.91
CA ILE A 614 8.01 37.90 30.86
C ILE A 614 9.37 37.56 30.21
N PRO A 615 10.37 38.47 30.20
CA PRO A 615 11.71 38.16 29.69
C PRO A 615 12.29 36.97 30.45
N THR A 616 12.40 35.82 29.77
CA THR A 616 12.83 34.56 30.39
C THR A 616 13.89 33.87 29.55
N GLY A 617 14.89 33.29 30.22
CA GLY A 617 15.92 32.47 29.60
C GLY A 617 16.51 31.44 30.55
N VAL A 618 17.34 30.57 29.99
CA VAL A 618 18.11 29.58 30.75
C VAL A 618 19.59 29.88 30.55
N VAL A 619 20.32 30.01 31.66
CA VAL A 619 21.76 30.24 31.68
C VAL A 619 22.47 29.06 32.34
N GLU A 620 23.64 28.71 31.84
CA GLU A 620 24.53 27.71 32.41
C GLU A 620 25.73 28.41 33.01
N ILE A 621 25.95 28.14 34.30
CA ILE A 621 27.10 28.65 35.05
C ILE A 621 28.21 27.61 35.01
N ARG A 622 29.38 28.04 34.56
CA ARG A 622 30.64 27.28 34.60
C ARG A 622 31.64 28.00 35.51
N GLU A 623 32.78 27.37 35.78
CA GLU A 623 33.80 27.92 36.69
C GLU A 623 34.27 29.33 36.30
N ASP A 624 34.53 29.56 35.00
CA ASP A 624 35.11 30.81 34.49
C ASP A 624 34.20 31.59 33.52
N SER A 625 32.96 31.16 33.31
CA SER A 625 32.08 31.77 32.30
C SER A 625 30.61 31.41 32.47
N THR A 626 29.74 32.28 31.95
CA THR A 626 28.30 32.03 31.87
C THR A 626 27.86 31.91 30.42
N TYR A 627 27.04 30.90 30.14
CA TYR A 627 26.47 30.65 28.82
C TYR A 627 24.96 30.84 28.83
N ILE A 628 24.43 31.49 27.82
CA ILE A 628 22.99 31.56 27.56
C ILE A 628 22.64 30.36 26.70
N LEU A 629 21.86 29.43 27.26
CA LEU A 629 21.42 28.21 26.58
C LEU A 629 20.11 28.42 25.84
N ARG A 630 19.19 29.21 26.44
CA ARG A 630 17.87 29.51 25.86
C ARG A 630 17.40 30.89 26.26
N TYR A 631 16.59 31.52 25.41
CA TYR A 631 16.02 32.83 25.68
C TYR A 631 14.79 33.08 24.82
N ASN A 632 13.80 33.78 25.36
CA ASN A 632 12.75 34.36 24.54
C ASN A 632 13.17 35.75 24.01
N ARG A 633 12.39 36.29 23.08
CA ARG A 633 12.71 37.57 22.42
C ARG A 633 12.87 38.74 23.40
N ASN A 634 12.12 38.76 24.49
CA ASN A 634 12.20 39.83 25.48
C ASN A 634 13.44 39.69 26.37
N PHE A 635 13.87 38.45 26.69
CA PHE A 635 15.11 38.20 27.40
C PHE A 635 16.33 38.59 26.57
N ALA A 636 16.33 38.28 25.27
CA ALA A 636 17.36 38.76 24.36
C ALA A 636 17.48 40.30 24.35
N LYS A 637 16.34 41.02 24.30
CA LYS A 637 16.34 42.49 24.38
C LYS A 637 16.89 42.99 25.72
N PHE A 638 16.54 42.34 26.82
CA PHE A 638 17.08 42.65 28.14
C PHE A 638 18.60 42.49 28.17
N LEU A 639 19.11 41.33 27.72
CA LEU A 639 20.56 41.04 27.70
C LEU A 639 21.32 42.01 26.78
N MET A 640 20.77 42.36 25.62
CA MET A 640 21.37 43.36 24.72
C MET A 640 21.38 44.75 25.34
N LYS A 641 20.29 45.15 26.02
CA LYS A 641 20.18 46.47 26.69
C LYS A 641 21.18 46.61 27.85
N THR A 642 21.51 45.50 28.51
CA THR A 642 22.42 45.44 29.68
C THR A 642 23.85 45.02 29.31
N GLY A 643 24.13 44.74 28.04
CA GLY A 643 25.47 44.43 27.54
C GLY A 643 25.94 42.97 27.72
N TYR A 644 25.06 42.04 28.11
CA TYR A 644 25.41 40.62 28.24
C TYR A 644 25.40 39.85 26.91
N LEU A 645 24.75 40.38 25.88
CA LEU A 645 24.55 39.73 24.59
C LEU A 645 24.72 40.73 23.43
N ASP A 646 25.42 40.32 22.38
CA ASP A 646 25.51 41.08 21.12
C ASP A 646 24.47 40.59 20.11
N GLU A 647 23.97 41.50 19.26
CA GLU A 647 22.97 41.15 18.23
C GLU A 647 23.49 40.11 17.22
N VAL A 648 24.80 40.11 16.94
CA VAL A 648 25.48 39.16 16.06
C VAL A 648 25.41 37.71 16.57
N ASP A 649 25.29 37.52 17.88
CA ASP A 649 25.23 36.19 18.49
C ASP A 649 23.82 35.61 18.51
N LEU A 650 22.79 36.40 18.15
CA LEU A 650 21.41 35.94 18.15
C LEU A 650 21.22 34.76 17.19
N GLY A 651 20.73 33.67 17.78
CA GLY A 651 20.41 32.44 17.08
C GLY A 651 21.47 31.38 17.21
N ASN A 652 22.65 31.67 17.75
CA ASN A 652 23.66 30.67 18.04
C ASN A 652 23.21 29.79 19.22
N ALA A 653 23.62 28.52 19.23
CA ALA A 653 23.54 27.69 20.43
C ALA A 653 24.65 28.08 21.40
N MET A 654 24.40 27.92 22.70
CA MET A 654 25.37 28.15 23.78
C MET A 654 26.17 29.45 23.62
N ILE A 655 25.51 30.59 23.84
CA ILE A 655 26.13 31.89 23.68
C ILE A 655 26.87 32.26 24.95
N GLN A 656 28.20 32.40 24.90
CA GLN A 656 28.96 32.93 26.03
C GLN A 656 28.55 34.40 26.28
N GLN A 657 28.24 34.73 27.53
CA GLN A 657 27.94 36.11 27.93
C GLN A 657 29.17 37.01 27.70
N LYS A 658 28.92 38.25 27.26
CA LYS A 658 29.98 39.25 27.00
C LYS A 658 30.49 39.93 28.27
N LYS A 659 29.69 39.87 29.31
CA LYS A 659 29.91 40.52 30.60
C LYS A 659 29.75 39.47 31.70
N GLU A 660 30.63 39.53 32.69
CA GLU A 660 30.55 38.67 33.87
C GLU A 660 29.29 39.01 34.69
N PRO A 661 28.60 38.00 35.26
CA PRO A 661 27.48 38.26 36.15
C PRO A 661 27.90 39.10 37.36
N THR A 662 26.98 39.93 37.86
CA THR A 662 27.22 40.70 39.08
C THR A 662 27.38 39.78 40.29
N LYS A 663 28.03 40.28 41.35
CA LYS A 663 28.16 39.55 42.61
C LYS A 663 26.79 39.16 43.18
N ASP A 664 25.83 40.07 43.15
CA ASP A 664 24.47 39.82 43.66
C ASP A 664 23.76 38.70 42.88
N PHE A 665 24.00 38.61 41.57
CA PHE A 665 23.51 37.49 40.76
C PHE A 665 24.16 36.16 41.19
N MET A 666 25.47 36.14 41.43
CA MET A 666 26.18 34.95 41.89
C MET A 666 25.76 34.52 43.30
N ASP A 667 25.52 35.48 44.20
CA ASP A 667 24.96 35.20 45.54
C ASP A 667 23.55 34.58 45.42
N ALA A 668 22.75 34.99 44.44
CA ALA A 668 21.45 34.38 44.14
C ALA A 668 21.58 32.94 43.62
N VAL A 669 22.56 32.69 42.75
CA VAL A 669 22.91 31.34 42.24
C VAL A 669 23.29 30.41 43.40
N GLU A 670 24.12 30.87 44.34
CA GLU A 670 24.51 30.08 45.52
C GLU A 670 23.30 29.76 46.42
N ARG A 671 22.38 30.71 46.59
CA ARG A 671 21.11 30.48 47.31
C ARG A 671 20.25 29.43 46.61
N CYS A 672 20.17 29.45 45.28
CA CYS A 672 19.41 28.47 44.50
C CYS A 672 19.97 27.05 44.60
N ASN A 673 21.28 26.90 44.73
CA ASN A 673 21.89 25.56 44.86
C ASN A 673 21.45 24.79 46.10
N ASN A 674 20.93 25.50 47.11
CA ASN A 674 20.47 24.93 48.37
C ASN A 674 18.95 24.81 48.47
N ILE A 675 18.19 25.26 47.45
CA ILE A 675 16.72 25.36 47.49
C ILE A 675 16.13 24.99 46.13
N ASP A 676 15.32 23.91 46.07
CA ASP A 676 14.55 23.52 44.87
C ASP A 676 13.29 24.38 44.67
N LYS A 677 13.42 25.71 44.77
CA LYS A 677 12.35 26.69 44.58
C LYS A 677 12.89 27.94 43.90
N TRP A 678 11.98 28.75 43.37
CA TRP A 678 12.29 30.09 42.90
C TRP A 678 12.86 30.97 44.04
N VAL A 679 13.96 31.66 43.75
CA VAL A 679 14.54 32.70 44.58
C VAL A 679 14.22 34.05 43.93
N HIS A 680 13.61 34.95 44.71
CA HIS A 680 13.35 36.33 44.29
C HIS A 680 14.53 37.22 44.67
N ILE A 681 14.97 38.04 43.71
CA ILE A 681 15.96 39.09 43.90
C ILE A 681 15.32 40.41 43.51
N GLU A 682 15.37 41.39 44.41
CA GLU A 682 14.82 42.73 44.22
C GLU A 682 15.93 43.76 44.09
N ASN A 683 15.79 44.68 43.14
CA ASN A 683 16.66 45.85 42.98
C ASN A 683 18.16 45.51 42.87
N MET A 684 18.51 44.45 42.13
CA MET A 684 19.90 44.14 41.82
C MET A 684 20.48 45.27 40.96
N GLN A 685 21.53 45.93 41.44
CA GLN A 685 22.21 46.97 40.67
C GLN A 685 23.22 46.35 39.71
N ASP A 686 23.14 46.74 38.44
CA ASP A 686 24.12 46.44 37.41
C ASP A 686 24.41 47.69 36.58
N GLU A 687 25.55 48.33 36.86
CA GLU A 687 25.90 49.64 36.31
C GLU A 687 24.76 50.67 36.49
N ASP A 688 24.19 51.14 35.39
CA ASP A 688 23.10 52.13 35.36
C ASP A 688 21.71 51.48 35.53
N TYR A 689 21.59 50.17 35.78
CA TYR A 689 20.30 49.46 35.80
C TYR A 689 20.00 48.81 37.15
N TYR A 690 18.74 48.91 37.60
CA TYR A 690 18.22 48.07 38.68
C TYR A 690 17.29 47.03 38.11
N THR A 691 17.57 45.76 38.41
CA THR A 691 16.80 44.62 37.90
C THR A 691 16.23 43.81 39.05
N SER A 692 14.94 43.49 38.99
CA SER A 692 14.33 42.47 39.86
C SER A 692 14.04 41.23 39.03
N PHE A 693 14.29 40.03 39.56
CA PHE A 693 14.12 38.78 38.82
C PHE A 693 13.87 37.58 39.74
N PHE A 694 13.26 36.54 39.19
CA PHE A 694 13.27 35.21 39.78
C PHE A 694 14.35 34.35 39.13
N ILE A 695 14.98 33.49 39.93
CA ILE A 695 15.92 32.48 39.46
C ILE A 695 15.62 31.13 40.14
N ARG A 696 15.76 30.03 39.40
CA ARG A 696 15.71 28.67 39.96
C ARG A 696 16.71 27.75 39.29
N LYS A 697 17.20 26.76 40.04
CA LYS A 697 18.01 25.67 39.51
C LYS A 697 17.16 24.73 38.66
N ILE A 698 17.69 24.29 37.52
CA ILE A 698 17.02 23.38 36.58
C ILE A 698 17.66 22.00 36.59
N ALA A 699 18.97 21.92 36.32
CA ALA A 699 19.68 20.66 36.24
C ALA A 699 21.18 20.88 36.47
N VAL A 700 21.89 19.80 36.83
CA VAL A 700 23.35 19.76 36.93
C VAL A 700 23.86 18.77 35.88
N ASN A 701 24.80 19.20 35.05
CA ASN A 701 25.46 18.36 34.08
C ASN A 701 26.28 17.28 34.81
N PRO A 702 26.03 15.99 34.57
CA PRO A 702 26.62 14.92 35.36
C PRO A 702 28.11 14.68 35.07
N ILE A 703 28.62 15.15 33.92
CA ILE A 703 30.03 14.99 33.53
C ILE A 703 30.88 16.11 34.11
N HIS A 704 30.42 17.35 33.94
CA HIS A 704 31.23 18.53 34.22
C HIS A 704 30.82 19.30 35.48
N GLY A 705 29.64 19.02 36.05
CA GLY A 705 29.10 19.75 37.20
C GLY A 705 28.54 21.14 36.87
N TYR A 706 28.48 21.52 35.59
CA TYR A 706 27.85 22.77 35.16
C TYR A 706 26.38 22.79 35.58
N THR A 707 25.87 23.94 36.02
CA THR A 707 24.50 24.04 36.50
C THR A 707 23.70 25.01 35.64
N ALA A 708 22.54 24.55 35.17
CA ALA A 708 21.58 25.36 34.44
C ALA A 708 20.58 26.02 35.40
N TYR A 709 20.28 27.29 35.18
CA TYR A 709 19.33 28.08 35.92
C TYR A 709 18.35 28.78 34.98
N GLU A 710 17.08 28.76 35.32
CA GLU A 710 16.07 29.57 34.65
C GLU A 710 15.97 30.93 35.34
N VAL A 711 15.95 31.99 34.54
CA VAL A 711 15.91 33.38 34.99
C VAL A 711 14.72 34.07 34.32
N ALA A 712 13.86 34.68 35.13
CA ALA A 712 12.69 35.44 34.68
C ALA A 712 12.77 36.88 35.22
N ILE A 713 12.95 37.84 34.33
CA ILE A 713 13.13 39.26 34.68
C ILE A 713 11.78 39.92 34.94
N LEU A 714 11.66 40.53 36.12
CA LEU A 714 10.42 41.14 36.59
C LEU A 714 10.34 42.64 36.29
N SER A 715 11.43 43.36 36.50
CA SER A 715 11.49 44.79 36.20
C SER A 715 12.91 45.19 35.88
N ILE A 716 13.06 46.27 35.12
CA ILE A 716 14.35 46.92 34.86
C ILE A 716 14.17 48.43 34.84
N ALA A 717 14.73 49.13 35.82
CA ALA A 717 14.81 50.58 35.86
C ALA A 717 16.21 51.05 35.47
N LYS A 718 16.32 52.23 34.86
CA LYS A 718 17.61 52.91 34.66
C LYS A 718 17.76 54.00 35.72
N ASP A 719 18.94 54.10 36.34
CA ASP A 719 19.35 55.17 37.27
C ASP A 719 19.14 56.57 36.68
#